data_AF-A0A934FSY6-F1
#
_entry.id   AF-A0A934FSY6-F1
#
_cell.length_a   1.000
_cell.length_b   1.000
_cell.length_c   1.000
_cell.angle_alpha   90.00
_cell.angle_beta   90.00
_cell.angle_gamma   90.00
#
_symmetry.space_group_name_H-M   'P 1'
#
loop_
_entity.id
_entity.type
_entity.pdbx_description
1 polymer ?
#
loop_
_entity_poly.entity_id
_entity_poly.type
_entity_poly.pdbx_seq_one_letter_code
_entity_poly.pdbx_strand_id
1 'polypeptide(L)'
;MRFATDVFRGLRARARAGIWVEGLAAIVTTIAVWFLSSFVLDRGLHLELPFRALLLVAGIAVLARRVARSLVRPLRVPLDDRELALAVERGDRTVRQALVSAVEFDRDLQDARLRGQSESLMRGVIDAMQKGLARIDVSRAIDRRRVVKRSLTFAAVVLALGGLALAFPDTATLWARRNLLLADVEWPRATWLSFDGIEGDQVLRVAERDDVTLRVRAQGVVPDQVELEVRFAGGDHTTRTMERTGDGLFTTTLASLLETATVVARGGDGETPPLRIELVARPKITDLVVHATPPAYIGAEERPLDVIGGEFAVPRGSTLRVTGRSTKPLATGWLVRDAQARFTATIAGDGLAFEIAFAPEASGAHQLEVVDRDDLPPAAPTLLYIRVRDDQAPVLDYRTRGIGSLITANARIQGTLKLRDDHGLGAVGALFRVMSATPPENGEKPPEPPFEAAAVDWLGELQVGATEAELELVFDLQTLMKDPDPNSALNQVRPDTLLSLRFDAVDRKAPQPNAATSDIRTLRVVTREKLLQELRRRQSEQRAELERVLQKEVEARAAIAEILSPTAAHADAPRAKLRIEQLARQQNALGKTAQAVAERYREILDEMLNNRLFEPNVVRGIESKVVSPLVTLALEDFPDSASLIDAFAQKGDDPSRSATTEALDALIGKLRRIVEQMERTEDLAAIVESLRVVIRTERDAELLLRQMRDAEGNELFRDRKDGEKKR
;
A
#
# COMPACT_ATOMS: atom_id res chain seq x y z
N MET A 1 -12.22 83.08 92.16
CA MET A 1 -12.58 82.12 91.09
C MET A 1 -11.51 81.06 90.72
N ARG A 2 -10.38 80.91 91.44
CA ARG A 2 -9.41 79.81 91.16
C ARG A 2 -10.05 78.41 91.19
N PHE A 3 -10.96 78.17 92.14
CA PHE A 3 -11.70 76.91 92.24
C PHE A 3 -12.64 76.65 91.05
N ALA A 4 -13.33 77.68 90.53
CA ALA A 4 -14.21 77.56 89.37
C ALA A 4 -13.42 77.29 88.07
N THR A 5 -12.26 77.96 87.91
CA THR A 5 -11.37 77.74 86.75
C THR A 5 -10.75 76.34 86.75
N ASP A 6 -10.41 75.76 87.90
CA ASP A 6 -9.92 74.38 87.99
C ASP A 6 -11.02 73.34 87.71
N VAL A 7 -12.25 73.57 88.19
CA VAL A 7 -13.42 72.72 87.89
C VAL A 7 -13.77 72.76 86.40
N PHE A 8 -13.80 73.95 85.77
CA PHE A 8 -14.04 74.07 84.32
C PHE A 8 -12.89 73.51 83.49
N ARG A 9 -11.63 73.61 83.94
CA ARG A 9 -10.48 72.96 83.30
C ARG A 9 -10.62 71.43 83.33
N GLY A 10 -11.02 70.87 84.47
CA GLY A 10 -11.28 69.43 84.62
C GLY A 10 -12.46 68.94 83.76
N LEU A 11 -13.55 69.71 83.72
CA LEU A 11 -14.72 69.39 82.89
C LEU A 11 -14.41 69.50 81.40
N ARG A 12 -13.66 70.52 80.97
CA ARG A 12 -13.17 70.67 79.59
C ARG A 12 -12.30 69.50 79.17
N ALA A 13 -11.40 69.04 80.03
CA ALA A 13 -10.57 67.86 79.78
C ALA A 13 -11.40 66.58 79.60
N ARG A 14 -12.40 66.36 80.47
CA ARG A 14 -13.31 65.19 80.37
C ARG A 14 -14.24 65.26 79.15
N ALA A 15 -14.75 66.44 78.81
CA ALA A 15 -15.57 66.64 77.61
C ALA A 15 -14.76 66.39 76.33
N ARG A 16 -13.52 66.89 76.26
CA ARG A 16 -12.60 66.59 75.16
C ARG A 16 -12.26 65.10 75.10
N ALA A 17 -12.00 64.45 76.25
CA ALA A 17 -11.77 63.00 76.29
C ALA A 17 -12.99 62.21 75.79
N GLY A 18 -14.22 62.63 76.11
CA GLY A 18 -15.44 62.04 75.58
C GLY A 18 -15.57 62.17 74.05
N ILE A 19 -15.24 63.35 73.50
CA ILE A 19 -15.19 63.58 72.04
C ILE A 19 -14.13 62.68 71.39
N TRP A 20 -12.95 62.52 72.00
CA TRP A 20 -11.90 61.62 71.52
C TRP A 20 -12.38 60.17 71.49
N VAL A 21 -13.00 59.68 72.55
CA VAL A 21 -13.52 58.31 72.64
C VAL A 21 -14.61 58.06 71.59
N GLU A 22 -15.57 58.98 71.44
CA GLU A 22 -16.64 58.83 70.45
C GLU A 22 -16.10 58.93 69.01
N GLY A 23 -15.18 59.87 68.77
CA GLY A 23 -14.50 60.04 67.50
C GLY A 23 -13.69 58.80 67.11
N LEU A 24 -12.90 58.27 68.04
CA LEU A 24 -12.04 57.10 67.83
C LEU A 24 -12.87 55.82 67.63
N ALA A 25 -13.93 55.62 68.42
CA ALA A 25 -14.87 54.52 68.21
C ALA A 25 -15.46 54.55 66.79
N ALA A 26 -15.92 55.72 66.35
CA ALA A 26 -16.47 55.91 65.02
C ALA A 26 -15.46 55.68 63.88
N ILE A 27 -14.19 56.05 64.09
CA ILE A 27 -13.09 55.85 63.15
C ILE A 27 -12.78 54.36 63.03
N VAL A 28 -12.56 53.67 64.16
CA VAL A 28 -12.22 52.23 64.18
C VAL A 28 -13.35 51.39 63.60
N THR A 29 -14.62 51.69 63.88
CA THR A 29 -15.74 51.00 63.21
C THR A 29 -15.72 51.20 61.70
N THR A 30 -15.35 52.39 61.21
CA THR A 30 -15.27 52.65 59.75
C THR A 30 -14.14 51.86 59.11
N ILE A 31 -12.97 51.79 59.77
CA ILE A 31 -11.83 50.97 59.33
C ILE A 31 -12.24 49.49 59.29
N ALA A 32 -12.94 49.00 60.31
CA ALA A 32 -13.40 47.61 60.37
C ALA A 32 -14.35 47.25 59.22
N VAL A 33 -15.32 48.13 58.91
CA VAL A 33 -16.24 47.94 57.79
C VAL A 33 -15.50 47.92 56.46
N TRP A 34 -14.57 48.87 56.25
CA TRP A 34 -13.77 48.91 55.03
C TRP A 34 -12.88 47.66 54.88
N PHE A 35 -12.19 47.25 55.95
CA PHE A 35 -11.41 46.00 55.99
C PHE A 35 -12.27 44.80 55.58
N LEU A 36 -13.42 44.60 56.22
CA LEU A 36 -14.28 43.45 55.94
C LEU A 36 -14.80 43.45 54.49
N SER A 37 -15.24 44.60 54.00
CA SER A 37 -15.72 44.73 52.62
C SER A 37 -14.60 44.50 51.60
N SER A 38 -13.41 45.03 51.82
CA SER A 38 -12.27 44.85 50.90
C SER A 38 -11.75 43.41 50.92
N PHE A 39 -11.71 42.77 52.08
CA PHE A 39 -11.34 41.36 52.20
C PHE A 39 -12.30 40.47 51.41
N VAL A 40 -13.62 40.63 51.59
CA VAL A 40 -14.63 39.81 50.91
C VAL A 40 -14.60 40.06 49.39
N LEU A 41 -14.50 41.32 48.96
CA LEU A 41 -14.46 41.65 47.54
C LEU A 41 -13.17 41.17 46.86
N ASP A 42 -12.00 41.39 47.46
CA ASP A 42 -10.71 40.96 46.91
C ASP A 42 -10.60 39.44 46.84
N ARG A 43 -11.08 38.73 47.87
CA ARG A 43 -11.05 37.26 47.93
C ARG A 43 -12.06 36.61 46.99
N GLY A 44 -13.24 37.19 46.82
CA GLY A 44 -14.33 36.62 46.03
C GLY A 44 -14.28 36.96 44.54
N LEU A 45 -13.85 38.18 44.19
CA LEU A 45 -13.83 38.66 42.80
C LEU A 45 -12.42 38.68 42.18
N HIS A 46 -11.39 38.24 42.93
CA HIS A 46 -10.00 38.27 42.48
C HIS A 46 -9.60 39.63 41.87
N LEU A 47 -9.84 40.71 42.62
CA LEU A 47 -9.73 42.07 42.10
C LEU A 47 -8.34 42.36 41.53
N GLU A 48 -8.31 42.79 40.28
CA GLU A 48 -7.09 43.31 39.66
C GLU A 48 -6.62 44.60 40.35
N LEU A 49 -5.35 44.95 40.15
CA LEU A 49 -4.69 46.12 40.76
C LEU A 49 -5.50 47.44 40.65
N PRO A 50 -6.09 47.83 39.49
CA PRO A 50 -6.82 49.11 39.41
C PRO A 50 -8.05 49.16 40.31
N PHE A 51 -8.77 48.05 40.46
CA PHE A 51 -9.96 47.98 41.31
C PHE A 51 -9.58 48.02 42.79
N ARG A 52 -8.48 47.36 43.18
CA ARG A 52 -7.92 47.46 44.54
C ARG A 52 -7.48 48.89 44.88
N ALA A 53 -6.79 49.56 43.95
CA ALA A 53 -6.38 50.96 44.12
C ALA A 53 -7.58 51.90 44.30
N LEU A 54 -8.63 51.73 43.47
CA LEU A 54 -9.87 52.51 43.58
C LEU A 54 -10.55 52.29 44.94
N LEU A 55 -10.64 51.04 45.41
CA LEU A 55 -11.23 50.68 46.70
C LEU A 55 -10.45 51.29 47.88
N LEU A 56 -9.12 51.33 47.79
CA LEU A 56 -8.25 51.97 48.77
C LEU A 56 -8.48 53.49 48.80
N VAL A 57 -8.48 54.16 47.65
CA VAL A 57 -8.73 55.61 47.55
C VAL A 57 -10.13 55.96 48.08
N ALA A 58 -11.15 55.19 47.73
CA ALA A 58 -12.51 55.36 48.26
C ALA A 58 -12.56 55.17 49.78
N GLY A 59 -11.87 54.15 50.30
CA GLY A 59 -11.72 53.92 51.74
C GLY A 59 -11.07 55.10 52.47
N ILE A 60 -9.97 55.61 51.93
CA ILE A 60 -9.26 56.79 52.46
C ILE A 60 -10.17 58.02 52.47
N ALA A 61 -10.92 58.27 51.39
CA ALA A 61 -11.84 59.40 51.30
C ALA A 61 -12.98 59.32 52.34
N VAL A 62 -13.56 58.14 52.53
CA VAL A 62 -14.59 57.89 53.56
C VAL A 62 -14.01 58.08 54.96
N LEU A 63 -12.81 57.55 55.21
CA LEU A 63 -12.11 57.68 56.49
C LEU A 63 -11.77 59.15 56.79
N ALA A 64 -11.22 59.89 55.83
CA ALA A 64 -10.90 61.31 55.97
C ALA A 64 -12.15 62.14 56.27
N ARG A 65 -13.26 61.90 55.55
CA ARG A 65 -14.57 62.52 55.82
C ARG A 65 -15.09 62.17 57.21
N ARG A 66 -14.87 60.94 57.67
CA ARG A 66 -15.27 60.49 59.02
C ARG A 66 -14.46 61.21 60.08
N VAL A 67 -13.14 61.21 60.00
CA VAL A 67 -12.22 61.92 60.91
C VAL A 67 -12.56 63.41 60.99
N ALA A 68 -12.79 64.05 59.83
CA ALA A 68 -13.17 65.45 59.77
C ALA A 68 -14.46 65.76 60.53
N ARG A 69 -15.46 64.88 60.45
CA ARG A 69 -16.78 65.08 61.09
C ARG A 69 -16.84 64.64 62.54
N SER A 70 -16.21 63.52 62.90
CA SER A 70 -16.33 62.92 64.23
C SER A 70 -15.27 63.40 65.22
N LEU A 71 -14.14 63.92 64.73
CA LEU A 71 -13.01 64.32 65.59
C LEU A 71 -12.60 65.78 65.36
N VAL A 72 -12.26 66.17 64.12
CA VAL A 72 -11.71 67.50 63.84
C VAL A 72 -12.75 68.61 64.05
N ARG A 73 -13.95 68.48 63.48
CA ARG A 73 -15.00 69.49 63.61
C ARG A 73 -15.44 69.70 65.08
N PRO A 74 -15.70 68.65 65.89
CA PRO A 74 -16.06 68.84 67.30
C PRO A 74 -14.92 69.39 68.17
N LEU A 75 -13.66 69.00 67.93
CA LEU A 75 -12.51 69.50 68.70
C LEU A 75 -12.15 70.96 68.36
N ARG A 76 -12.50 71.43 67.16
CA ARG A 76 -12.32 72.83 66.74
C ARG A 76 -13.35 73.79 67.34
N VAL A 77 -14.45 73.30 67.91
CA VAL A 77 -15.42 74.17 68.59
C VAL A 77 -14.81 74.66 69.91
N PRO A 78 -14.68 75.99 70.12
CA PRO A 78 -14.13 76.53 71.36
C PRO A 78 -15.12 76.30 72.51
N LEU A 79 -14.74 75.42 73.45
CA LEU A 79 -15.48 75.19 74.71
C LEU A 79 -15.21 76.33 75.69
N ASP A 80 -15.91 77.45 75.51
CA ASP A 80 -15.84 78.61 76.40
C ASP A 80 -16.43 78.27 77.79
N ASP A 81 -15.98 78.97 78.84
CA ASP A 81 -16.41 78.72 80.22
C ASP A 81 -17.94 78.89 80.37
N ARG A 82 -18.55 79.75 79.56
CA ARG A 82 -20.01 79.92 79.45
C ARG A 82 -20.73 78.66 78.96
N GLU A 83 -20.20 77.97 77.96
CA GLU A 83 -20.81 76.75 77.42
C GLU A 83 -20.71 75.59 78.42
N LEU A 84 -19.61 75.54 79.17
CA LEU A 84 -19.42 74.57 80.25
C LEU A 84 -20.37 74.85 81.42
N ALA A 85 -20.57 76.12 81.78
CA ALA A 85 -21.57 76.53 82.77
C ALA A 85 -22.98 76.11 82.34
N LEU A 86 -23.36 76.35 81.07
CA LEU A 86 -24.63 75.89 80.50
C LEU A 86 -24.78 74.37 80.53
N ALA A 87 -23.71 73.62 80.26
CA ALA A 87 -23.73 72.15 80.31
C ALA A 87 -23.94 71.62 81.74
N VAL A 88 -23.36 72.28 82.74
CA VAL A 88 -23.55 71.94 84.16
C VAL A 88 -24.98 72.27 84.62
N GLU A 89 -25.54 73.43 84.26
CA GLU A 89 -26.93 73.79 84.59
C GLU A 89 -27.96 72.87 83.91
N ARG A 90 -27.69 72.39 82.69
CA ARG A 90 -28.55 71.39 82.04
C ARG A 90 -28.56 70.05 82.79
N GLY A 91 -27.46 69.68 83.45
CA GLY A 91 -27.31 68.45 84.23
C GLY A 91 -27.90 68.54 85.64
N ASP A 92 -27.87 69.72 86.26
CA ASP A 92 -28.40 69.99 87.60
C ASP A 92 -29.33 71.21 87.61
N ARG A 93 -30.64 70.96 87.64
CA ARG A 93 -31.70 72.00 87.57
C ARG A 93 -31.81 72.87 88.84
N THR A 94 -31.01 72.60 89.87
CA THR A 94 -31.03 73.38 91.12
C THR A 94 -30.42 74.77 90.94
N VAL A 95 -29.50 74.94 89.98
CA VAL A 95 -28.79 76.18 89.69
C VAL A 95 -29.32 76.75 88.37
N ARG A 96 -30.52 77.34 88.38
CA ARG A 96 -31.12 77.93 87.17
C ARG A 96 -30.52 79.32 86.90
N GLN A 97 -29.77 79.46 85.80
CA GLN A 97 -29.16 80.71 85.30
C GLN A 97 -28.12 81.38 86.22
N ALA A 98 -27.94 80.91 87.46
CA ALA A 98 -27.03 81.53 88.42
C ALA A 98 -25.54 81.24 88.12
N LEU A 99 -25.20 80.06 87.59
CA LEU A 99 -23.82 79.69 87.27
C LEU A 99 -23.36 80.37 85.98
N VAL A 100 -24.23 80.40 84.96
CA VAL A 100 -23.96 81.11 83.70
C VAL A 100 -23.81 82.61 83.95
N SER A 101 -24.73 83.21 84.72
CA SER A 101 -24.65 84.64 85.07
C SER A 101 -23.40 84.94 85.90
N ALA A 102 -23.00 84.08 86.84
CA ALA A 102 -21.78 84.28 87.62
C ALA A 102 -20.50 84.23 86.76
N VAL A 103 -20.45 83.38 85.73
CA VAL A 103 -19.32 83.33 84.77
C VAL A 103 -19.33 84.55 83.84
N GLU A 104 -20.50 84.98 83.36
CA GLU A 104 -20.63 86.21 82.58
C GLU A 104 -20.23 87.44 83.39
N PHE A 105 -20.65 87.55 84.66
CA PHE A 105 -20.29 88.65 85.54
C PHE A 105 -18.80 88.67 85.90
N ASP A 106 -18.16 87.51 86.13
CA ASP A 106 -16.71 87.44 86.40
C ASP A 106 -15.89 87.91 85.19
N ARG A 107 -16.33 87.56 83.97
CA ARG A 107 -15.73 88.06 82.73
C ARG A 107 -15.94 89.55 82.53
N ASP A 108 -17.17 90.05 82.71
CA ASP A 108 -17.48 91.47 82.55
C ASP A 108 -16.73 92.35 83.58
N LEU A 109 -16.50 91.84 84.81
CA LEU A 109 -15.65 92.47 85.82
C LEU A 109 -14.16 92.49 85.44
N GLN A 110 -13.62 91.40 84.87
CA GLN A 110 -12.22 91.33 84.42
C GLN A 110 -11.94 92.19 83.18
N ASP A 111 -12.91 92.27 82.26
CA ASP A 111 -12.82 93.11 81.04
C ASP A 111 -13.16 94.59 81.31
N ALA A 112 -13.40 94.98 82.57
CA ALA A 112 -13.85 96.32 82.99
C ALA A 112 -15.11 96.82 82.26
N ARG A 113 -15.97 95.90 81.81
CA ARG A 113 -17.20 96.18 81.06
C ARG A 113 -18.39 96.32 82.01
N LEU A 114 -18.42 97.44 82.72
CA LEU A 114 -19.55 97.80 83.58
C LEU A 114 -20.71 98.36 82.74
N ARG A 115 -21.54 97.48 82.20
CA ARG A 115 -22.73 97.82 81.39
C ARG A 115 -23.89 98.39 82.23
N GLY A 116 -23.63 99.43 83.03
CA GLY A 116 -24.63 100.05 83.91
C GLY A 116 -25.08 99.18 85.08
N GLN A 117 -24.31 98.14 85.44
CA GLN A 117 -24.61 97.22 86.52
C GLN A 117 -23.77 97.53 87.77
N SER A 118 -24.34 97.30 88.96
CA SER A 118 -23.67 97.55 90.24
C SER A 118 -22.58 96.51 90.51
N GLU A 119 -21.35 96.99 90.70
CA GLU A 119 -20.18 96.16 90.98
C GLU A 119 -20.36 95.29 92.23
N SER A 120 -21.02 95.82 93.27
CA SER A 120 -21.29 95.07 94.51
C SER A 120 -22.28 93.92 94.31
N LEU A 121 -23.28 94.08 93.43
CA LEU A 121 -24.23 93.01 93.10
C LEU A 121 -23.56 91.90 92.29
N MET A 122 -22.75 92.26 91.29
CA MET A 122 -21.99 91.29 90.49
C MET A 122 -21.05 90.46 91.37
N ARG A 123 -20.30 91.12 92.26
CA ARG A 123 -19.43 90.43 93.25
C ARG A 123 -20.22 89.57 94.23
N GLY A 124 -21.41 90.00 94.67
CA GLY A 124 -22.27 89.23 95.56
C GLY A 124 -22.79 87.93 94.95
N VAL A 125 -23.20 87.96 93.68
CA VAL A 125 -23.62 86.74 92.94
C VAL A 125 -22.43 85.79 92.75
N ILE A 126 -21.24 86.33 92.44
CA ILE A 126 -20.01 85.53 92.32
C ILE A 126 -19.64 84.87 93.66
N ASP A 127 -19.70 85.60 94.79
CA ASP A 127 -19.35 85.07 96.12
C ASP A 127 -20.37 84.02 96.61
N ALA A 128 -21.67 84.26 96.39
CA ALA A 128 -22.73 83.30 96.68
C ALA A 128 -22.55 82.00 95.88
N MET A 129 -22.19 82.12 94.60
CA MET A 129 -21.90 80.95 93.76
C MET A 129 -20.60 80.26 94.18
N GLN A 130 -19.55 80.98 94.55
CA GLN A 130 -18.30 80.36 95.04
C GLN A 130 -18.53 79.52 96.31
N LYS A 131 -19.38 79.98 97.23
CA LYS A 131 -19.77 79.21 98.43
C LYS A 131 -20.68 78.02 98.12
N GLY A 132 -21.51 78.11 97.08
CA GLY A 132 -22.42 77.05 96.63
C GLY A 132 -21.79 76.01 95.68
N LEU A 133 -20.67 76.33 95.03
CA LEU A 133 -20.05 75.56 93.95
C LEU A 133 -19.62 74.14 94.38
N ALA A 134 -19.25 73.94 95.65
CA ALA A 134 -18.86 72.63 96.19
C ALA A 134 -20.03 71.64 96.32
N ARG A 135 -21.28 72.12 96.28
CA ARG A 135 -22.50 71.28 96.40
C ARG A 135 -23.06 70.82 95.06
N ILE A 136 -22.54 71.33 93.94
CA ILE A 136 -23.02 71.02 92.60
C ILE A 136 -22.36 69.74 92.09
N ASP A 137 -23.15 68.76 91.64
CA ASP A 137 -22.65 67.52 91.06
C ASP A 137 -22.28 67.73 89.58
N VAL A 138 -21.06 68.24 89.36
CA VAL A 138 -20.49 68.51 88.03
C VAL A 138 -20.37 67.24 87.17
N SER A 139 -20.46 66.04 87.76
CA SER A 139 -20.36 64.77 87.03
C SER A 139 -21.57 64.49 86.12
N ARG A 140 -22.74 65.08 86.40
CA ARG A 140 -23.97 64.93 85.61
C ARG A 140 -23.97 65.74 84.31
N ALA A 141 -23.03 66.66 84.13
CA ALA A 141 -22.88 67.46 82.92
C ALA A 141 -22.40 66.63 81.71
N ILE A 142 -21.83 65.44 81.94
CA ILE A 142 -21.36 64.53 80.90
C ILE A 142 -22.20 63.26 80.92
N ASP A 143 -22.75 62.87 79.76
CA ASP A 143 -23.46 61.60 79.60
C ASP A 143 -22.48 60.41 79.67
N ARG A 144 -22.19 59.95 80.89
CA ARG A 144 -21.28 58.82 81.16
C ARG A 144 -21.74 57.54 80.45
N ARG A 145 -23.04 57.31 80.30
CA ARG A 145 -23.58 56.12 79.63
C ARG A 145 -23.21 56.11 78.16
N ARG A 146 -23.28 57.25 77.48
CA ARG A 146 -22.86 57.40 76.08
C ARG A 146 -21.37 57.12 75.91
N VAL A 147 -20.52 57.71 76.76
CA VAL A 147 -19.06 57.52 76.70
C VAL A 147 -18.68 56.06 76.96
N VAL A 148 -19.30 55.40 77.94
CA VAL A 148 -19.06 53.98 78.25
C VAL A 148 -19.50 53.08 77.09
N LYS A 149 -20.69 53.29 76.52
CA LYS A 149 -21.16 52.51 75.36
C LYS A 149 -20.19 52.62 74.18
N ARG A 150 -19.74 53.84 73.85
CA ARG A 150 -18.76 54.08 72.77
C ARG A 150 -17.40 53.46 73.08
N SER A 151 -16.94 53.53 74.33
CA SER A 151 -15.70 52.87 74.78
C SER A 151 -15.79 51.35 74.62
N LEU A 152 -16.93 50.76 74.97
CA LEU A 152 -17.18 49.33 74.80
C LEU A 152 -17.22 48.94 73.32
N THR A 153 -17.85 49.75 72.46
CA THR A 153 -17.82 49.52 71.00
C THR A 153 -16.39 49.60 70.46
N PHE A 154 -15.62 50.60 70.86
CA PHE A 154 -14.21 50.72 70.48
C PHE A 154 -13.42 49.47 70.92
N ALA A 155 -13.51 49.09 72.20
CA ALA A 155 -12.83 47.91 72.73
C ALA A 155 -13.25 46.62 72.00
N ALA A 156 -14.55 46.43 71.75
CA ALA A 156 -15.07 45.25 71.07
C ALA A 156 -14.55 45.14 69.62
N VAL A 157 -14.53 46.24 68.87
CA VAL A 157 -14.03 46.23 67.48
C VAL A 157 -12.52 46.02 67.45
N VAL A 158 -11.76 46.67 68.34
CA VAL A 158 -10.30 46.46 68.43
C VAL A 158 -9.97 45.02 68.82
N LEU A 159 -10.68 44.44 69.79
CA LEU A 159 -10.50 43.05 70.19
C LEU A 159 -10.89 42.07 69.08
N ALA A 160 -11.98 42.32 68.36
CA ALA A 160 -12.41 41.47 67.25
C ALA A 160 -11.40 41.49 66.09
N LEU A 161 -10.96 42.69 65.66
CA LEU A 161 -9.96 42.83 64.60
C LEU A 161 -8.59 42.27 65.02
N GLY A 162 -8.16 42.57 66.25
CA GLY A 162 -6.91 42.06 66.80
C GLY A 162 -6.91 40.55 66.96
N GLY A 163 -8.01 39.97 67.45
CA GLY A 163 -8.19 38.53 67.56
C GLY A 163 -8.17 37.83 66.21
N LEU A 164 -8.82 38.41 65.19
CA LEU A 164 -8.81 37.86 63.83
C LEU A 164 -7.42 37.93 63.19
N ALA A 165 -6.70 39.04 63.40
CA ALA A 165 -5.32 39.19 62.92
C ALA A 165 -4.34 38.21 63.60
N LEU A 166 -4.55 37.90 64.88
CA LEU A 166 -3.73 36.92 65.62
C LEU A 166 -4.09 35.47 65.28
N ALA A 167 -5.35 35.17 65.01
CA ALA A 167 -5.81 33.84 64.61
C ALA A 167 -5.34 33.46 63.19
N PHE A 168 -5.21 34.44 62.30
CA PHE A 168 -4.85 34.22 60.89
C PHE A 168 -3.75 35.20 60.42
N PRO A 169 -2.52 35.07 60.93
CA PRO A 169 -1.44 36.03 60.68
C PRO A 169 -1.04 36.10 59.20
N ASP A 170 -1.00 34.96 58.51
CA ASP A 170 -0.59 34.91 57.10
C ASP A 170 -1.64 35.55 56.18
N THR A 171 -2.92 35.25 56.42
CA THR A 171 -4.04 35.85 55.69
C THR A 171 -4.13 37.36 55.92
N ALA A 172 -3.92 37.81 57.15
CA ALA A 172 -3.90 39.24 57.48
C ALA A 172 -2.73 39.96 56.80
N THR A 173 -1.54 39.34 56.80
CA THR A 173 -0.35 39.87 56.13
C THR A 173 -0.53 39.94 54.62
N LEU A 174 -1.12 38.90 54.02
CA LEU A 174 -1.40 38.86 52.59
C LEU A 174 -2.45 39.90 52.19
N TRP A 175 -3.54 40.03 52.95
CA TRP A 175 -4.54 41.09 52.72
C TRP A 175 -3.89 42.47 52.78
N ALA A 176 -3.03 42.73 53.78
CA ALA A 176 -2.34 44.00 53.92
C ALA A 176 -1.39 44.27 52.72
N ARG A 177 -0.61 43.28 52.30
CA ARG A 177 0.24 43.39 51.11
C ARG A 177 -0.57 43.67 49.86
N ARG A 178 -1.69 42.98 49.66
CA ARG A 178 -2.53 43.12 48.46
C ARG A 178 -3.37 44.40 48.42
N ASN A 179 -3.94 44.84 49.54
CA ASN A 179 -4.92 45.92 49.59
C ASN A 179 -4.39 47.24 50.15
N LEU A 180 -3.34 47.23 51.00
CA LEU A 180 -2.70 48.44 51.50
C LEU A 180 -1.43 48.80 50.70
N LEU A 181 -0.60 47.81 50.38
CA LEU A 181 0.64 48.02 49.61
C LEU A 181 0.45 47.83 48.09
N LEU A 182 -0.72 47.38 47.66
CA LEU A 182 -1.04 47.06 46.26
C LEU A 182 -0.04 46.09 45.61
N ALA A 183 0.55 45.20 46.41
CA ALA A 183 1.48 44.19 45.92
C ALA A 183 0.76 43.18 45.02
N ASP A 184 1.46 42.74 43.98
CA ASP A 184 0.98 41.74 43.04
C ASP A 184 1.36 40.34 43.49
N VAL A 185 0.62 39.84 44.48
CA VAL A 185 0.84 38.52 45.10
C VAL A 185 -0.47 37.78 45.12
N GLU A 186 -0.56 36.62 44.48
CA GLU A 186 -1.79 35.83 44.41
C GLU A 186 -2.25 35.29 45.77
N TRP A 187 -3.56 35.00 45.89
CA TRP A 187 -4.07 34.23 47.03
C TRP A 187 -3.53 32.79 46.94
N PRO A 188 -3.18 32.12 48.07
CA PRO A 188 -2.66 30.76 48.04
C PRO A 188 -3.69 29.82 47.42
N ARG A 189 -3.26 29.06 46.40
CA ARG A 189 -4.08 28.08 45.70
C ARG A 189 -3.90 26.70 46.33
N ALA A 190 -4.98 25.95 46.45
CA ALA A 190 -4.98 24.58 46.97
C ALA A 190 -4.68 23.54 45.87
N THR A 191 -4.95 23.88 44.60
CA THR A 191 -4.77 23.02 43.44
C THR A 191 -3.71 23.57 42.49
N TRP A 192 -2.77 22.70 42.09
CA TRP A 192 -1.74 23.01 41.07
C TRP A 192 -1.92 22.11 39.86
N LEU A 193 -2.02 22.70 38.66
CA LEU A 193 -2.20 21.98 37.40
C LEU A 193 -0.97 22.15 36.50
N SER A 194 -0.55 21.07 35.81
CA SER A 194 0.55 21.09 34.84
C SER A 194 0.29 20.11 33.70
N PHE A 195 0.73 20.41 32.48
CA PHE A 195 0.67 19.47 31.36
C PHE A 195 1.73 18.37 31.52
N ASP A 196 1.32 17.11 31.42
CA ASP A 196 2.17 15.94 31.60
C ASP A 196 2.81 15.52 30.26
N GLY A 197 4.14 15.30 30.25
CA GLY A 197 4.90 14.93 29.05
C GLY A 197 5.36 16.09 28.16
N ILE A 198 5.23 17.34 28.62
CA ILE A 198 5.69 18.52 27.88
C ILE A 198 6.82 19.19 28.67
N GLU A 199 8.06 18.93 28.25
CA GLU A 199 9.27 19.51 28.86
C GLU A 199 9.75 20.70 28.00
N GLY A 200 9.90 21.89 28.59
CA GLY A 200 10.46 23.07 27.91
C GLY A 200 9.44 24.19 27.61
N ASP A 201 9.52 24.77 26.41
CA ASP A 201 8.96 26.08 26.02
C ASP A 201 7.43 26.12 25.81
N GLN A 202 6.69 25.13 26.32
CA GLN A 202 5.23 25.02 26.18
C GLN A 202 4.75 25.15 24.72
N VAL A 203 5.53 24.57 23.79
CA VAL A 203 5.15 24.42 22.38
C VAL A 203 5.05 22.94 22.04
N LEU A 204 3.87 22.51 21.60
CA LEU A 204 3.61 21.15 21.12
C LEU A 204 3.39 21.21 19.61
N ARG A 205 4.28 20.61 18.83
CA ARG A 205 4.12 20.47 17.37
C ARG A 205 3.33 19.22 17.06
N VAL A 206 2.28 19.36 16.28
CA VAL A 206 1.38 18.27 15.90
C VAL A 206 1.16 18.31 14.40
N ALA A 207 1.02 17.14 13.78
CA ALA A 207 0.56 17.05 12.41
C ALA A 207 -0.85 17.65 12.23
N GLU A 208 -1.06 18.35 11.12
CA GLU A 208 -2.41 18.77 10.72
C GLU A 208 -3.38 17.59 10.65
N ARG A 209 -4.61 17.76 11.14
CA ARG A 209 -5.70 16.77 11.14
C ARG A 209 -5.46 15.52 12.00
N ASP A 210 -4.41 15.50 12.81
CA ASP A 210 -4.22 14.45 13.81
C ASP A 210 -5.03 14.73 15.09
N ASP A 211 -5.30 13.67 15.83
CA ASP A 211 -5.89 13.72 17.15
C ASP A 211 -4.81 13.94 18.21
N VAL A 212 -4.97 14.98 19.04
CA VAL A 212 -4.01 15.35 20.08
C VAL A 212 -4.54 14.97 21.44
N THR A 213 -3.93 13.99 22.09
CA THR A 213 -4.25 13.64 23.48
C THR A 213 -3.42 14.49 24.44
N LEU A 214 -4.09 15.37 25.18
CA LEU A 214 -3.49 16.22 26.20
C LEU A 214 -3.74 15.61 27.58
N ARG A 215 -2.69 15.57 28.40
CA ARG A 215 -2.73 15.07 29.78
C ARG A 215 -2.36 16.19 30.74
N VAL A 216 -3.15 16.35 31.80
CA VAL A 216 -2.95 17.35 32.85
C VAL A 216 -2.85 16.63 34.19
N ARG A 217 -1.79 16.93 34.94
CA ARG A 217 -1.56 16.43 36.29
C ARG A 217 -1.93 17.50 37.32
N ALA A 218 -2.81 17.13 38.25
CA ALA A 218 -3.20 17.92 39.40
C ALA A 218 -2.42 17.48 40.66
N GLN A 219 -1.89 18.44 41.41
CA GLN A 219 -1.18 18.24 42.67
C GLN A 219 -1.80 19.11 43.79
N GLY A 220 -1.72 18.64 45.04
CA GLY A 220 -2.38 19.28 46.18
C GLY A 220 -3.80 18.74 46.38
N VAL A 221 -4.80 19.62 46.42
CA VAL A 221 -6.22 19.21 46.42
C VAL A 221 -6.64 18.91 44.98
N VAL A 222 -6.91 17.64 44.69
CA VAL A 222 -7.32 17.20 43.36
C VAL A 222 -8.79 17.59 43.13
N PRO A 223 -9.10 18.39 42.09
CA PRO A 223 -10.47 18.80 41.80
C PRO A 223 -11.27 17.63 41.21
N ASP A 224 -12.59 17.64 41.38
CA ASP A 224 -13.47 16.60 40.80
C ASP A 224 -13.57 16.71 39.28
N GLN A 225 -13.41 17.91 38.73
CA GLN A 225 -13.48 18.21 37.30
C GLN A 225 -12.37 19.20 36.89
N VAL A 226 -11.80 18.95 35.71
CA VAL A 226 -10.86 19.85 35.03
C VAL A 226 -11.42 20.17 33.65
N GLU A 227 -11.45 21.44 33.29
CA GLU A 227 -11.89 21.93 32.00
C GLU A 227 -10.69 22.45 31.21
N LEU A 228 -10.58 22.06 29.95
CA LEU A 228 -9.61 22.54 29.00
C LEU A 228 -10.25 23.64 28.14
N GLU A 229 -9.81 24.87 28.31
CA GLU A 229 -10.11 25.97 27.40
C GLU A 229 -9.16 25.91 26.21
N VAL A 230 -9.72 25.89 25.00
CA VAL A 230 -8.99 25.87 23.74
C VAL A 230 -9.33 27.15 22.98
N ARG A 231 -8.32 27.94 22.65
CA ARG A 231 -8.46 29.14 21.82
C ARG A 231 -7.75 28.93 20.49
N PHE A 232 -8.51 28.91 19.41
CA PHE A 232 -7.97 28.76 18.06
C PHE A 232 -7.47 30.11 17.53
N ALA A 233 -6.49 30.08 16.62
CA ALA A 233 -5.97 31.28 15.97
C ALA A 233 -7.04 32.07 15.21
N GLY A 234 -8.06 31.41 14.64
CA GLY A 234 -9.22 32.03 13.99
C GLY A 234 -10.16 32.80 14.92
N GLY A 235 -9.94 32.77 16.24
CA GLY A 235 -10.73 33.50 17.25
C GLY A 235 -11.84 32.67 17.91
N ASP A 236 -12.10 31.46 17.40
CA ASP A 236 -13.01 30.50 18.03
C ASP A 236 -12.44 30.02 19.36
N HIS A 237 -13.31 29.83 20.35
CA HIS A 237 -12.95 29.24 21.64
C HIS A 237 -13.94 28.15 22.02
N THR A 238 -13.43 27.09 22.64
CA THR A 238 -14.24 25.99 23.16
C THR A 238 -13.70 25.53 24.50
N THR A 239 -14.58 25.04 25.35
CA THR A 239 -14.22 24.46 26.65
C THR A 239 -14.61 22.99 26.64
N ARG A 240 -13.68 22.12 27.03
CA ARG A 240 -13.88 20.68 27.07
C ARG A 240 -13.59 20.14 28.46
N THR A 241 -14.52 19.38 29.03
CA THR A 241 -14.26 18.66 30.27
C THR A 241 -13.27 17.51 30.01
N MET A 242 -12.24 17.42 30.83
CA MET A 242 -11.25 16.35 30.77
C MET A 242 -11.71 15.14 31.58
N GLU A 243 -11.44 13.94 31.08
CA GLU A 243 -11.76 12.69 31.77
C GLU A 243 -10.68 12.35 32.79
N ARG A 244 -11.08 11.95 34.00
CA ARG A 244 -10.13 11.53 35.05
C ARG A 244 -9.66 10.10 34.78
N THR A 245 -8.38 9.93 34.43
CA THR A 245 -7.79 8.65 34.01
C THR A 245 -6.91 7.99 35.09
N GLY A 246 -6.64 8.69 36.20
CA GLY A 246 -5.86 8.16 37.34
C GLY A 246 -5.86 9.10 38.54
N ASP A 247 -5.01 8.81 39.54
CA ASP A 247 -4.84 9.66 40.73
C ASP A 247 -4.24 11.02 40.36
N GLY A 248 -5.12 12.00 40.15
CA GLY A 248 -4.73 13.36 39.78
C GLY A 248 -4.37 13.53 38.30
N LEU A 249 -4.65 12.55 37.43
CA LEU A 249 -4.41 12.67 35.99
C LEU A 249 -5.72 12.84 35.22
N PHE A 250 -5.78 13.86 34.39
CA PHE A 250 -6.91 14.19 33.53
C PHE A 250 -6.48 14.16 32.07
N THR A 251 -7.28 13.54 31.21
CA THR A 251 -6.96 13.36 29.79
C THR A 251 -8.11 13.85 28.93
N THR A 252 -7.78 14.51 27.81
CA THR A 252 -8.76 14.81 26.76
C THR A 252 -8.10 14.72 25.40
N THR A 253 -8.88 14.40 24.37
CA THR A 253 -8.40 14.32 22.99
C THR A 253 -9.05 15.43 22.17
N LEU A 254 -8.22 16.24 21.53
CA LEU A 254 -8.63 17.20 20.52
C LEU A 254 -8.59 16.52 19.17
N ALA A 255 -9.77 16.15 18.66
CA ALA A 255 -9.87 15.43 17.39
C ALA A 255 -9.61 16.37 16.20
N SER A 256 -8.78 15.91 15.26
CA SER A 256 -8.54 16.52 13.94
C SER A 256 -8.28 18.04 13.98
N LEU A 257 -7.21 18.47 14.65
CA LEU A 257 -6.88 19.89 14.77
C LEU A 257 -6.57 20.52 13.39
N LEU A 258 -7.30 21.59 13.02
CA LEU A 258 -7.16 22.28 11.72
C LEU A 258 -6.41 23.61 11.80
N GLU A 259 -6.36 24.23 12.98
CA GLU A 259 -5.69 25.50 13.21
C GLU A 259 -4.81 25.44 14.45
N THR A 260 -3.75 26.26 14.50
CA THR A 260 -2.93 26.45 15.70
C THR A 260 -3.82 26.89 16.86
N ALA A 261 -3.62 26.31 18.04
CA ALA A 261 -4.45 26.58 19.22
C ALA A 261 -3.59 26.87 20.44
N THR A 262 -4.08 27.71 21.34
CA THR A 262 -3.53 27.88 22.69
C THR A 262 -4.47 27.24 23.68
N VAL A 263 -3.97 26.36 24.53
CA VAL A 263 -4.78 25.59 25.47
C VAL A 263 -4.40 25.86 26.92
N VAL A 264 -5.41 25.96 27.78
CA VAL A 264 -5.27 26.26 29.21
C VAL A 264 -6.23 25.36 29.97
N ALA A 265 -5.74 24.60 30.95
CA ALA A 265 -6.59 23.78 31.80
C ALA A 265 -6.89 24.47 33.13
N ARG A 266 -8.16 24.42 33.55
CA ARG A 266 -8.71 25.04 34.76
C ARG A 266 -9.42 23.99 35.61
N GLY A 267 -9.19 24.01 36.92
CA GLY A 267 -9.82 23.05 37.83
C GLY A 267 -9.63 23.46 39.28
N GLY A 268 -10.73 23.48 40.05
CA GLY A 268 -10.71 24.03 41.40
C GLY A 268 -10.31 25.52 41.40
N ASP A 269 -9.20 25.84 42.07
CA ASP A 269 -8.57 27.17 42.07
C ASP A 269 -7.24 27.23 41.28
N GLY A 270 -6.90 26.14 40.58
CA GLY A 270 -5.69 25.99 39.77
C GLY A 270 -5.92 26.25 38.28
N GLU A 271 -4.89 26.80 37.62
CA GLU A 271 -4.85 27.03 36.17
C GLU A 271 -3.44 26.67 35.66
N THR A 272 -3.34 26.05 34.48
CA THR A 272 -2.04 25.77 33.84
C THR A 272 -1.49 27.00 33.12
N PRO A 273 -0.17 27.11 32.95
CA PRO A 273 0.40 27.98 31.93
C PRO A 273 -0.17 27.65 30.52
N PRO A 274 -0.26 28.64 29.61
CA PRO A 274 -0.80 28.44 28.27
C PRO A 274 0.14 27.60 27.39
N LEU A 275 -0.35 26.45 26.91
CA LEU A 275 0.36 25.59 25.96
C LEU A 275 0.00 25.97 24.53
N ARG A 276 0.99 26.26 23.69
CA ARG A 276 0.80 26.56 22.27
C ARG A 276 0.94 25.30 21.42
N ILE A 277 -0.10 24.95 20.69
CA ILE A 277 -0.13 23.83 19.74
C ILE A 277 0.11 24.37 18.34
N GLU A 278 1.28 24.07 17.77
CA GLU A 278 1.65 24.45 16.39
C GLU A 278 1.37 23.30 15.43
N LEU A 279 0.72 23.62 14.30
CA LEU A 279 0.45 22.63 13.26
C LEU A 279 1.58 22.60 12.25
N VAL A 280 2.03 21.39 11.95
CA VAL A 280 3.07 21.13 10.96
C VAL A 280 2.56 20.14 9.93
N ALA A 281 2.85 20.37 8.66
CA ALA A 281 2.51 19.42 7.62
C ALA A 281 3.36 18.13 7.75
N ARG A 282 2.75 16.97 7.47
CA ARG A 282 3.46 15.69 7.34
C ARG A 282 4.35 15.67 6.08
N PRO A 283 5.47 14.94 6.07
CA PRO A 283 6.28 14.79 4.87
C PRO A 283 5.49 14.08 3.77
N LYS A 284 5.50 14.64 2.56
CA LYS A 284 4.92 14.01 1.38
C LYS A 284 6.05 13.53 0.47
N ILE A 285 5.95 12.28 0.01
CA ILE A 285 6.89 11.71 -0.93
C ILE A 285 6.44 12.05 -2.35
N THR A 286 7.32 12.70 -3.10
CA THR A 286 7.12 13.09 -4.49
C THR A 286 8.19 12.42 -5.35
N ASP A 287 7.92 12.29 -6.65
CA ASP A 287 8.88 11.80 -7.65
C ASP A 287 9.51 10.44 -7.30
N LEU A 288 8.69 9.51 -6.78
CA LEU A 288 9.12 8.15 -6.48
C LEU A 288 9.34 7.38 -7.78
N VAL A 289 10.59 7.04 -8.08
CA VAL A 289 10.98 6.28 -9.26
C VAL A 289 11.73 5.03 -8.81
N VAL A 290 11.37 3.89 -9.39
CA VAL A 290 12.09 2.62 -9.16
C VAL A 290 12.83 2.27 -10.44
N HIS A 291 14.15 2.19 -10.35
CA HIS A 291 14.99 1.68 -11.43
C HIS A 291 15.29 0.20 -11.18
N ALA A 292 15.17 -0.61 -12.23
CA ALA A 292 15.54 -2.02 -12.16
C ALA A 292 16.71 -2.30 -13.10
N THR A 293 17.75 -2.91 -12.53
CA THR A 293 18.89 -3.45 -13.26
C THR A 293 18.79 -4.98 -13.24
N PRO A 294 18.43 -5.62 -14.36
CA PRO A 294 18.34 -7.07 -14.46
C PRO A 294 19.71 -7.76 -14.29
N PRO A 295 19.73 -9.07 -14.00
CA PRO A 295 20.96 -9.86 -14.00
C PRO A 295 21.75 -9.73 -15.31
N ALA A 296 23.08 -9.79 -15.22
CA ALA A 296 24.00 -9.59 -16.35
C ALA A 296 23.73 -10.53 -17.54
N TYR A 297 23.21 -11.74 -17.31
CA TYR A 297 22.95 -12.72 -18.37
C TYR A 297 21.77 -12.35 -19.28
N ILE A 298 20.82 -11.54 -18.80
CA ILE A 298 19.68 -11.04 -19.58
C ILE A 298 20.14 -9.95 -20.56
N GLY A 299 21.25 -9.27 -20.28
CA GLY A 299 21.84 -8.26 -21.16
C GLY A 299 21.02 -6.96 -21.31
N ALA A 300 20.06 -6.73 -20.41
CA ALA A 300 19.20 -5.54 -20.44
C ALA A 300 19.79 -4.39 -19.61
N GLU A 301 19.68 -3.17 -20.12
CA GLU A 301 20.10 -1.94 -19.43
C GLU A 301 19.16 -1.58 -18.27
N GLU A 302 19.66 -0.74 -17.35
CA GLU A 302 18.86 -0.17 -16.27
C GLU A 302 17.69 0.63 -16.84
N ARG A 303 16.46 0.29 -16.41
CA ARG A 303 15.25 0.98 -16.88
C ARG A 303 14.38 1.43 -15.72
N PRO A 304 13.73 2.60 -15.82
CA PRO A 304 12.71 3.00 -14.87
C PRO A 304 11.48 2.09 -15.01
N LEU A 305 10.93 1.69 -13.87
CA LEU A 305 9.67 0.98 -13.77
C LEU A 305 8.55 1.98 -13.51
N ASP A 306 7.42 1.78 -14.18
CA ASP A 306 6.22 2.55 -13.91
C ASP A 306 5.62 2.10 -12.58
N VAL A 307 5.66 2.97 -11.58
CA VAL A 307 5.11 2.72 -10.24
C VAL A 307 3.61 3.06 -10.20
N ILE A 308 3.07 3.66 -11.26
CA ILE A 308 1.66 4.08 -11.38
C ILE A 308 0.78 2.85 -11.64
N GLY A 309 0.44 2.12 -10.58
CA GLY A 309 -0.37 0.90 -10.67
C GLY A 309 -0.18 -0.09 -9.53
N GLY A 310 0.81 0.14 -8.66
CA GLY A 310 0.99 -0.60 -7.42
C GLY A 310 1.86 -1.86 -7.53
N GLU A 311 1.81 -2.61 -8.64
CA GLU A 311 2.59 -3.85 -8.82
C GLU A 311 3.51 -3.82 -10.04
N PHE A 312 4.78 -4.21 -9.85
CA PHE A 312 5.72 -4.43 -10.94
C PHE A 312 6.49 -5.74 -10.77
N ALA A 313 6.82 -6.37 -11.90
CA ALA A 313 7.50 -7.65 -11.94
C ALA A 313 8.98 -7.52 -12.36
N VAL A 314 9.86 -8.23 -11.65
CA VAL A 314 11.31 -8.21 -11.90
C VAL A 314 11.86 -9.63 -11.89
N PRO A 315 12.82 -9.96 -12.77
CA PRO A 315 13.51 -11.26 -12.72
C PRO A 315 14.24 -11.45 -11.39
N ARG A 316 14.29 -12.69 -10.89
CA ARG A 316 15.09 -13.02 -9.71
C ARG A 316 16.56 -12.64 -9.92
N GLY A 317 17.19 -12.04 -8.90
CA GLY A 317 18.56 -11.55 -8.98
C GLY A 317 18.71 -10.14 -9.56
N SER A 318 17.61 -9.49 -9.95
CA SER A 318 17.62 -8.07 -10.29
C SER A 318 17.98 -7.21 -9.07
N THR A 319 18.68 -6.11 -9.31
CA THR A 319 18.91 -5.07 -8.29
C THR A 319 17.99 -3.89 -8.57
N LEU A 320 17.33 -3.40 -7.52
CA LEU A 320 16.41 -2.28 -7.58
C LEU A 320 17.01 -1.08 -6.88
N ARG A 321 16.83 0.08 -7.50
CA ARG A 321 17.19 1.38 -6.94
C ARG A 321 15.94 2.25 -6.87
N VAL A 322 15.49 2.53 -5.66
CA VAL A 322 14.33 3.39 -5.38
C VAL A 322 14.85 4.78 -5.04
N THR A 323 14.45 5.77 -5.83
CA THR A 323 14.77 7.18 -5.59
C THR A 323 13.49 7.96 -5.38
N GLY A 324 13.51 8.93 -4.48
CA GLY A 324 12.37 9.81 -4.28
C GLY A 324 12.77 11.11 -3.60
N ARG A 325 11.83 12.06 -3.60
CA ARG A 325 11.96 13.34 -2.90
C ARG A 325 10.92 13.45 -1.80
N SER A 326 11.22 14.21 -0.77
CA SER A 326 10.30 14.56 0.32
C SER A 326 10.10 16.06 0.36
N THR A 327 8.89 16.50 0.66
CA THR A 327 8.58 17.94 0.86
C THR A 327 9.20 18.51 2.14
N LYS A 328 9.62 17.66 3.09
CA LYS A 328 10.31 18.04 4.33
C LYS A 328 11.61 17.25 4.51
N PRO A 329 12.63 17.84 5.16
CA PRO A 329 13.88 17.14 5.46
C PRO A 329 13.64 15.88 6.31
N LEU A 330 14.04 14.73 5.77
CA LEU A 330 13.95 13.43 6.42
C LEU A 330 15.08 13.26 7.46
N ALA A 331 14.76 12.61 8.58
CA ALA A 331 15.73 12.18 9.57
C ALA A 331 16.17 10.73 9.32
N THR A 332 15.23 9.85 9.03
CA THR A 332 15.47 8.44 8.77
C THR A 332 14.55 7.89 7.68
N GLY A 333 15.00 6.85 6.98
CA GLY A 333 14.21 6.16 5.97
C GLY A 333 14.59 4.70 5.83
N TRP A 334 13.59 3.84 5.69
CA TRP A 334 13.74 2.40 5.46
C TRP A 334 12.71 1.90 4.45
N LEU A 335 13.07 0.85 3.75
CA LEU A 335 12.13 0.02 3.00
C LEU A 335 12.02 -1.33 3.70
N VAL A 336 10.81 -1.67 4.15
CA VAL A 336 10.55 -2.84 5.00
C VAL A 336 9.55 -3.76 4.30
N ARG A 337 9.89 -5.04 4.16
CA ARG A 337 8.93 -6.08 3.76
C ARG A 337 8.45 -6.89 4.95
N ASP A 338 9.40 -7.31 5.79
CA ASP A 338 9.19 -8.10 7.00
C ASP A 338 10.31 -7.78 8.02
N ALA A 339 10.30 -8.44 9.18
CA ALA A 339 11.27 -8.18 10.26
C ALA A 339 12.74 -8.46 9.88
N GLN A 340 13.00 -9.24 8.83
CA GLN A 340 14.34 -9.62 8.37
C GLN A 340 14.77 -8.81 7.13
N ALA A 341 13.82 -8.36 6.30
CA ALA A 341 14.05 -7.58 5.10
C ALA A 341 13.79 -6.08 5.34
N ARG A 342 14.78 -5.40 5.96
CA ARG A 342 14.82 -3.95 6.19
C ARG A 342 16.02 -3.32 5.49
N PHE A 343 15.76 -2.49 4.50
CA PHE A 343 16.78 -1.79 3.71
C PHE A 343 16.86 -0.33 4.12
N THR A 344 18.06 0.18 4.40
CA THR A 344 18.24 1.55 4.89
C THR A 344 18.37 2.52 3.72
N ALA A 345 17.69 3.67 3.83
CA ALA A 345 17.80 4.75 2.85
C ALA A 345 19.04 5.61 3.09
N THR A 346 19.73 5.93 2.00
CA THR A 346 20.76 6.96 1.98
C THR A 346 20.07 8.30 1.73
N ILE A 347 20.09 9.18 2.73
CA ILE A 347 19.46 10.50 2.66
C ILE A 347 20.52 11.52 2.21
N ALA A 348 20.18 12.35 1.22
CA ALA A 348 21.05 13.41 0.73
C ALA A 348 21.31 14.48 1.81
N GLY A 349 22.39 15.26 1.66
CA GLY A 349 22.79 16.27 2.66
C GLY A 349 21.74 17.38 2.91
N ASP A 350 20.85 17.64 1.95
CA ASP A 350 19.72 18.56 2.10
C ASP A 350 18.53 17.97 2.88
N GLY A 351 18.53 16.64 3.10
CA GLY A 351 17.44 15.89 3.73
C GLY A 351 16.22 15.67 2.84
N LEU A 352 16.19 16.19 1.61
CA LEU A 352 15.00 16.21 0.75
C LEU A 352 14.98 15.09 -0.29
N ALA A 353 16.11 14.44 -0.55
CA ALA A 353 16.20 13.29 -1.45
C ALA A 353 16.67 12.04 -0.71
N PHE A 354 16.17 10.88 -1.13
CA PHE A 354 16.60 9.59 -0.61
C PHE A 354 16.80 8.56 -1.73
N GLU A 355 17.71 7.63 -1.48
CA GLU A 355 18.00 6.50 -2.37
C GLU A 355 18.09 5.20 -1.56
N ILE A 356 17.46 4.13 -2.07
CA ILE A 356 17.49 2.78 -1.49
C ILE A 356 17.87 1.80 -2.59
N ALA A 357 19.00 1.12 -2.43
CA ALA A 357 19.43 0.04 -3.31
C ALA A 357 19.25 -1.31 -2.60
N PHE A 358 18.55 -2.26 -3.23
CA PHE A 358 18.34 -3.60 -2.68
C PHE A 358 18.05 -4.64 -3.78
N ALA A 359 18.18 -5.92 -3.45
CA ALA A 359 17.81 -7.02 -4.33
C ALA A 359 16.61 -7.78 -3.72
N PRO A 360 15.44 -7.83 -4.37
CA PRO A 360 14.28 -8.52 -3.83
C PRO A 360 14.47 -10.04 -3.94
N GLU A 361 14.41 -10.74 -2.80
CA GLU A 361 14.53 -12.21 -2.75
C GLU A 361 13.21 -12.94 -2.99
N ALA A 362 12.08 -12.30 -2.60
CA ALA A 362 10.75 -12.88 -2.73
C ALA A 362 9.71 -11.80 -3.02
N SER A 363 8.63 -12.23 -3.67
CA SER A 363 7.49 -11.38 -3.99
C SER A 363 6.77 -10.89 -2.73
N GLY A 364 6.33 -9.63 -2.71
CA GLY A 364 5.60 -9.07 -1.60
C GLY A 364 5.51 -7.53 -1.60
N ALA A 365 4.72 -7.02 -0.66
CA ALA A 365 4.58 -5.59 -0.42
C ALA A 365 5.78 -5.09 0.40
N HIS A 366 6.44 -4.04 -0.11
CA HIS A 366 7.50 -3.33 0.59
C HIS A 366 6.98 -1.96 0.99
N GLN A 367 6.96 -1.69 2.29
CA GLN A 367 6.53 -0.44 2.87
C GLN A 367 7.72 0.51 3.02
N LEU A 368 7.59 1.70 2.43
CA LEU A 368 8.53 2.80 2.64
C LEU A 368 8.18 3.51 3.96
N GLU A 369 9.03 3.34 4.95
CA GLU A 369 8.95 3.95 6.27
C GLU A 369 9.95 5.10 6.35
N VAL A 370 9.45 6.33 6.31
CA VAL A 370 10.26 7.55 6.40
C VAL A 370 9.74 8.43 7.51
N VAL A 371 10.65 9.11 8.20
CA VAL A 371 10.35 9.99 9.32
C VAL A 371 11.11 11.29 9.14
N ASP A 372 10.43 12.42 9.33
CA ASP A 372 11.05 13.74 9.24
C ASP A 372 11.79 14.16 10.53
N ARG A 373 12.40 15.35 10.51
CA ARG A 373 13.10 15.90 11.69
C ARG A 373 12.17 16.31 12.85
N ASP A 374 10.87 16.39 12.61
CA ASP A 374 9.85 16.63 13.64
C ASP A 374 9.23 15.31 14.16
N ASP A 375 9.84 14.16 13.83
CA ASP A 375 9.38 12.80 14.19
C ASP A 375 8.02 12.41 13.60
N LEU A 376 7.63 13.01 12.46
CA LEU A 376 6.37 12.76 11.79
C LEU A 376 6.54 11.85 10.55
N PRO A 377 5.79 10.73 10.45
CA PRO A 377 5.74 9.94 9.22
C PRO A 377 4.76 10.53 8.18
N PRO A 378 4.82 10.08 6.90
CA PRO A 378 3.80 10.40 5.91
C PRO A 378 2.40 10.01 6.35
N ALA A 379 1.39 10.72 5.85
CA ALA A 379 -0.02 10.48 6.21
C ALA A 379 -0.54 9.10 5.76
N ALA A 380 -0.03 8.57 4.66
CA ALA A 380 -0.35 7.25 4.16
C ALA A 380 0.93 6.46 3.88
N PRO A 381 0.98 5.16 4.22
CA PRO A 381 2.14 4.33 3.93
C PRO A 381 2.30 4.20 2.41
N THR A 382 3.52 4.39 1.93
CA THR A 382 3.85 4.17 0.52
C THR A 382 4.23 2.71 0.34
N LEU A 383 3.40 1.95 -0.37
CA LEU A 383 3.59 0.51 -0.61
C LEU A 383 4.06 0.25 -2.05
N LEU A 384 5.09 -0.56 -2.19
CA LEU A 384 5.62 -1.06 -3.45
C LEU A 384 5.35 -2.56 -3.54
N TYR A 385 4.49 -3.02 -4.46
CA TYR A 385 4.27 -4.45 -4.66
C TYR A 385 5.26 -4.97 -5.71
N ILE A 386 6.16 -5.82 -5.26
CA ILE A 386 7.24 -6.36 -6.09
C ILE A 386 6.95 -7.83 -6.34
N ARG A 387 6.86 -8.22 -7.61
CA ARG A 387 6.72 -9.62 -8.01
C ARG A 387 8.04 -10.14 -8.58
N VAL A 388 8.71 -11.00 -7.83
CA VAL A 388 9.92 -11.69 -8.29
C VAL A 388 9.51 -12.87 -9.16
N ARG A 389 9.98 -12.89 -10.42
CA ARG A 389 9.74 -13.99 -11.36
C ARG A 389 10.98 -14.85 -11.50
N ASP A 390 10.77 -16.15 -11.41
CA ASP A 390 11.82 -17.14 -11.67
C ASP A 390 12.00 -17.32 -13.18
N ASP A 391 13.25 -17.45 -13.58
CA ASP A 391 13.71 -17.73 -14.93
C ASP A 391 13.34 -19.18 -15.32
N GLN A 392 12.61 -19.33 -16.44
CA GLN A 392 12.07 -20.62 -16.88
C GLN A 392 13.07 -21.39 -17.74
N ALA A 393 12.97 -22.73 -17.71
CA ALA A 393 13.75 -23.54 -18.64
C ALA A 393 13.19 -23.40 -20.06
N PRO A 394 14.03 -23.53 -21.10
CA PRO A 394 13.59 -23.41 -22.47
C PRO A 394 12.57 -24.51 -22.84
N VAL A 395 11.68 -24.23 -23.78
CA VAL A 395 10.70 -25.18 -24.29
C VAL A 395 11.10 -25.64 -25.69
N LEU A 396 11.09 -26.95 -25.90
CA LEU A 396 11.47 -27.59 -27.15
C LEU A 396 10.28 -28.37 -27.74
N ASP A 397 9.95 -28.11 -29.01
CA ASP A 397 9.00 -28.92 -29.80
C ASP A 397 9.72 -29.42 -31.06
N TYR A 398 9.95 -30.73 -31.14
CA TYR A 398 10.57 -31.38 -32.30
C TYR A 398 9.55 -32.13 -33.13
N ARG A 399 9.52 -31.83 -34.43
CA ARG A 399 8.65 -32.52 -35.40
C ARG A 399 9.46 -33.10 -36.54
N THR A 400 9.29 -34.39 -36.77
CA THR A 400 9.86 -35.07 -37.93
C THR A 400 9.12 -34.70 -39.21
N ARG A 401 9.83 -34.54 -40.31
CA ARG A 401 9.29 -34.27 -41.66
C ARG A 401 9.49 -35.50 -42.55
N GLY A 402 8.40 -36.05 -43.09
CA GLY A 402 8.47 -37.20 -44.00
C GLY A 402 9.05 -38.48 -43.37
N ILE A 403 8.82 -38.70 -42.07
CA ILE A 403 9.24 -39.90 -41.34
C ILE A 403 8.06 -40.43 -40.53
N GLY A 404 7.67 -41.67 -40.81
CA GLY A 404 6.66 -42.40 -40.06
C GLY A 404 7.17 -42.95 -38.73
N SER A 405 6.46 -43.93 -38.17
CA SER A 405 6.89 -44.68 -36.98
C SER A 405 7.91 -45.78 -37.30
N LEU A 406 8.01 -46.18 -38.57
CA LEU A 406 8.91 -47.20 -39.09
C LEU A 406 9.98 -46.56 -39.97
N ILE A 407 11.23 -46.96 -39.78
CA ILE A 407 12.37 -46.48 -40.56
C ILE A 407 13.30 -47.62 -40.99
N THR A 408 14.12 -47.40 -42.02
CA THR A 408 15.25 -48.27 -42.36
C THR A 408 16.50 -47.91 -41.55
N ALA A 409 17.45 -48.85 -41.46
CA ALA A 409 18.69 -48.65 -40.72
C ALA A 409 19.60 -47.56 -41.33
N ASN A 410 19.40 -47.22 -42.60
CA ASN A 410 20.10 -46.16 -43.31
C ASN A 410 19.21 -44.95 -43.62
N ALA A 411 18.14 -44.72 -42.86
CA ALA A 411 17.25 -43.59 -43.08
C ALA A 411 17.93 -42.24 -42.80
N ARG A 412 17.40 -41.19 -43.43
CA ARG A 412 17.73 -39.78 -43.18
C ARG A 412 16.55 -39.15 -42.46
N ILE A 413 16.70 -38.96 -41.15
CA ILE A 413 15.64 -38.38 -40.31
C ILE A 413 15.73 -36.86 -40.40
N GLN A 414 14.74 -36.25 -41.02
CA GLN A 414 14.64 -34.80 -41.12
C GLN A 414 13.60 -34.28 -40.15
N GLY A 415 13.79 -33.08 -39.64
CA GLY A 415 12.79 -32.44 -38.79
C GLY A 415 13.08 -30.97 -38.51
N THR A 416 12.12 -30.37 -37.81
CA THR A 416 12.18 -28.99 -37.38
C THR A 416 12.06 -28.97 -35.86
N LEU A 417 13.03 -28.32 -35.21
CA LEU A 417 13.09 -28.10 -33.78
C LEU A 417 12.74 -26.63 -33.48
N LYS A 418 11.64 -26.42 -32.78
CA LYS A 418 11.23 -25.11 -32.27
C LYS A 418 11.70 -24.95 -30.84
N LEU A 419 12.42 -23.88 -30.57
CA LEU A 419 12.95 -23.53 -29.25
C LEU A 419 12.35 -22.19 -28.81
N ARG A 420 11.95 -22.10 -27.56
CA ARG A 420 11.44 -20.87 -26.94
C ARG A 420 12.01 -20.70 -25.55
N ASP A 421 12.38 -19.47 -25.21
CA ASP A 421 12.94 -19.09 -23.92
C ASP A 421 12.56 -17.64 -23.58
N ASP A 422 12.46 -17.31 -22.29
CA ASP A 422 12.11 -15.96 -21.83
C ASP A 422 13.31 -15.01 -21.72
N HIS A 423 14.52 -15.53 -21.56
CA HIS A 423 15.75 -14.75 -21.35
C HIS A 423 16.88 -15.02 -22.36
N GLY A 424 16.65 -15.94 -23.29
CA GLY A 424 17.47 -16.20 -24.46
C GLY A 424 18.15 -17.57 -24.41
N LEU A 425 18.14 -18.25 -25.56
CA LEU A 425 18.72 -19.56 -25.76
C LEU A 425 20.25 -19.52 -25.73
N GLY A 426 20.87 -20.48 -25.04
CA GLY A 426 22.32 -20.63 -24.89
C GLY A 426 22.91 -21.62 -25.89
N ALA A 427 22.54 -22.90 -25.78
CA ALA A 427 23.02 -23.97 -26.65
C ALA A 427 21.95 -25.05 -26.84
N VAL A 428 22.08 -25.82 -27.93
CA VAL A 428 21.22 -26.95 -28.27
C VAL A 428 22.07 -28.16 -28.64
N GLY A 429 21.66 -29.35 -28.23
CA GLY A 429 22.27 -30.61 -28.60
C GLY A 429 21.22 -31.62 -29.07
N ALA A 430 21.71 -32.62 -29.79
CA ALA A 430 20.91 -33.74 -30.26
C ALA A 430 21.47 -35.02 -29.65
N LEU A 431 20.58 -35.87 -29.17
CA LEU A 431 20.92 -37.06 -28.41
C LEU A 431 20.09 -38.24 -28.92
N PHE A 432 20.74 -39.38 -29.12
CA PHE A 432 20.05 -40.60 -29.54
C PHE A 432 20.42 -41.80 -28.67
N ARG A 433 19.57 -42.82 -28.67
CA ARG A 433 19.91 -44.14 -28.13
C ARG A 433 19.24 -45.22 -28.97
N VAL A 434 19.82 -46.41 -28.93
CA VAL A 434 19.29 -47.59 -29.63
C VAL A 434 19.00 -48.69 -28.63
N MET A 435 17.81 -49.26 -28.71
CA MET A 435 17.34 -50.36 -27.87
C MET A 435 16.90 -51.54 -28.72
N SER A 436 16.91 -52.75 -28.16
CA SER A 436 16.25 -53.90 -28.80
C SER A 436 14.73 -53.66 -28.86
N ALA A 437 14.11 -53.91 -30.02
CA ALA A 437 12.66 -53.88 -30.15
C ALA A 437 12.00 -55.15 -29.57
N THR A 438 12.77 -56.23 -29.45
CA THR A 438 12.32 -57.51 -28.89
C THR A 438 12.42 -57.48 -27.36
N PRO A 439 11.32 -57.72 -26.62
CA PRO A 439 11.38 -57.88 -25.18
C PRO A 439 12.27 -59.08 -24.81
N PRO A 440 13.05 -59.01 -23.72
CA PRO A 440 13.82 -60.16 -23.26
C PRO A 440 12.91 -61.30 -22.82
N GLU A 441 13.31 -62.54 -23.13
CA GLU A 441 12.55 -63.77 -22.81
C GLU A 441 12.32 -63.96 -21.30
N ASN A 442 13.17 -63.36 -20.45
CA ASN A 442 13.13 -63.50 -18.99
C ASN A 442 12.21 -62.49 -18.27
N GLY A 443 11.50 -61.61 -18.99
CA GLY A 443 10.58 -60.62 -18.40
C GLY A 443 11.23 -59.45 -17.63
N GLU A 444 12.53 -59.53 -17.31
CA GLU A 444 13.30 -58.41 -16.77
C GLU A 444 13.60 -57.38 -17.86
N LYS A 445 13.11 -56.14 -17.73
CA LYS A 445 13.48 -55.06 -18.66
C LYS A 445 15.00 -54.84 -18.59
N PRO A 446 15.73 -54.89 -19.73
CA PRO A 446 17.15 -54.59 -19.73
C PRO A 446 17.33 -53.12 -19.29
N PRO A 447 18.43 -52.78 -18.59
CA PRO A 447 18.73 -51.39 -18.29
C PRO A 447 18.80 -50.59 -19.60
N GLU A 448 18.08 -49.46 -19.63
CA GLU A 448 18.06 -48.62 -20.82
C GLU A 448 19.44 -47.99 -21.03
N PRO A 449 20.04 -48.10 -22.23
CA PRO A 449 21.32 -47.48 -22.50
C PRO A 449 21.21 -45.95 -22.37
N PRO A 450 22.29 -45.27 -21.92
CA PRO A 450 22.31 -43.82 -21.87
C PRO A 450 22.19 -43.24 -23.28
N PHE A 451 21.73 -41.99 -23.35
CA PHE A 451 21.74 -41.25 -24.60
C PHE A 451 23.17 -40.85 -24.98
N GLU A 452 23.50 -41.03 -26.25
CA GLU A 452 24.76 -40.66 -26.89
C GLU A 452 24.54 -39.42 -27.77
N ALA A 453 25.60 -38.63 -28.00
CA ALA A 453 25.53 -37.45 -28.86
C ALA A 453 25.23 -37.86 -30.32
N ALA A 454 24.17 -37.29 -30.90
CA ALA A 454 23.83 -37.46 -32.30
C ALA A 454 24.57 -36.41 -33.13
N ALA A 455 25.37 -36.86 -34.10
CA ALA A 455 25.93 -35.98 -35.12
C ALA A 455 24.82 -35.64 -36.13
N VAL A 456 24.13 -34.52 -35.88
CA VAL A 456 23.09 -34.00 -36.77
C VAL A 456 23.61 -32.81 -37.58
N ASP A 457 23.22 -32.75 -38.84
CA ASP A 457 23.50 -31.60 -39.70
C ASP A 457 22.42 -30.54 -39.46
N TRP A 458 22.79 -29.45 -38.78
CA TRP A 458 21.91 -28.30 -38.56
C TRP A 458 21.87 -27.43 -39.82
N LEU A 459 20.67 -27.23 -40.38
CA LEU A 459 20.42 -26.38 -41.55
C LEU A 459 20.19 -24.92 -41.14
N GLY A 460 21.04 -24.42 -40.24
CA GLY A 460 20.98 -23.10 -39.63
C GLY A 460 21.78 -23.04 -38.33
N GLU A 461 22.14 -21.84 -37.88
CA GLU A 461 22.85 -21.63 -36.62
C GLU A 461 21.92 -21.05 -35.56
N LEU A 462 22.02 -21.54 -34.33
CA LEU A 462 21.33 -20.95 -33.19
C LEU A 462 21.95 -19.59 -32.88
N GLN A 463 21.16 -18.53 -33.01
CA GLN A 463 21.56 -17.20 -32.54
C GLN A 463 21.50 -17.16 -31.01
N VAL A 464 22.67 -17.15 -30.37
CA VAL A 464 22.79 -17.13 -28.91
C VAL A 464 22.13 -15.88 -28.34
N GLY A 465 21.17 -16.06 -27.42
CA GLY A 465 20.34 -15.00 -26.85
C GLY A 465 19.01 -14.76 -27.56
N ALA A 466 18.71 -15.47 -28.66
CA ALA A 466 17.38 -15.43 -29.25
C ALA A 466 16.35 -16.04 -28.30
N THR A 467 15.19 -15.39 -28.15
CA THR A 467 14.07 -15.89 -27.33
C THR A 467 13.24 -16.94 -28.08
N GLU A 468 13.27 -16.93 -29.42
CA GLU A 468 12.66 -17.94 -30.25
C GLU A 468 13.63 -18.35 -31.36
N ALA A 469 13.71 -19.66 -31.64
CA ALA A 469 14.47 -20.18 -32.77
C ALA A 469 13.73 -21.36 -33.41
N GLU A 470 13.78 -21.45 -34.73
CA GLU A 470 13.28 -22.58 -35.50
C GLU A 470 14.46 -23.15 -36.30
N LEU A 471 14.94 -24.32 -35.90
CA LEU A 471 16.10 -24.97 -36.50
C LEU A 471 15.66 -26.19 -37.30
N GLU A 472 16.03 -26.24 -38.58
CA GLU A 472 15.91 -27.45 -39.37
C GLU A 472 17.15 -28.33 -39.17
N LEU A 473 16.95 -29.65 -39.12
CA LEU A 473 18.04 -30.59 -38.90
C LEU A 473 17.86 -31.88 -39.70
N VAL A 474 18.99 -32.50 -40.01
CA VAL A 474 19.07 -33.79 -40.69
C VAL A 474 19.97 -34.73 -39.90
N PHE A 475 19.41 -35.86 -39.46
CA PHE A 475 20.16 -36.94 -38.85
C PHE A 475 20.30 -38.11 -39.82
N ASP A 476 21.48 -38.25 -40.41
CA ASP A 476 21.76 -39.27 -41.41
C ASP A 476 22.32 -40.55 -40.76
N LEU A 477 21.48 -41.59 -40.64
CA LEU A 477 21.84 -42.84 -39.94
C LEU A 477 22.92 -43.64 -40.68
N GLN A 478 23.15 -43.38 -41.96
CA GLN A 478 24.22 -44.03 -42.71
C GLN A 478 25.61 -43.68 -42.14
N THR A 479 25.74 -42.53 -41.47
CA THR A 479 26.99 -42.14 -40.79
C THR A 479 27.34 -43.04 -39.61
N LEU A 480 26.35 -43.74 -39.04
CA LEU A 480 26.51 -44.67 -37.92
C LEU A 480 26.77 -46.12 -38.36
N MET A 481 26.70 -46.41 -39.66
CA MET A 481 26.90 -47.75 -40.20
C MET A 481 28.39 -48.10 -40.24
N LYS A 482 28.74 -49.24 -39.65
CA LYS A 482 30.08 -49.83 -39.72
C LYS A 482 30.24 -50.77 -40.91
N ASP A 483 29.14 -51.37 -41.34
CA ASP A 483 29.05 -52.29 -42.47
C ASP A 483 28.08 -51.72 -43.51
N PRO A 484 28.43 -51.72 -44.81
CA PRO A 484 27.54 -51.29 -45.88
C PRO A 484 26.18 -52.03 -45.93
N ASP A 485 26.10 -53.26 -45.42
CA ASP A 485 24.82 -53.99 -45.30
C ASP A 485 23.98 -53.42 -44.15
N PRO A 486 22.80 -52.80 -44.41
CA PRO A 486 21.92 -52.25 -43.38
C PRO A 486 21.44 -53.28 -42.34
N ASN A 487 21.48 -54.57 -42.68
CA ASN A 487 21.02 -55.64 -41.78
C ASN A 487 22.15 -56.25 -40.94
N SER A 488 23.40 -55.82 -41.12
CA SER A 488 24.55 -56.38 -40.41
C SER A 488 24.46 -56.16 -38.90
N ALA A 489 24.80 -57.20 -38.14
CA ALA A 489 24.86 -57.13 -36.67
C ALA A 489 25.98 -56.21 -36.16
N LEU A 490 26.92 -55.80 -37.02
CA LEU A 490 27.96 -54.82 -36.70
C LEU A 490 27.41 -53.39 -36.60
N ASN A 491 26.25 -53.12 -37.21
CA ASN A 491 25.60 -51.83 -37.14
C ASN A 491 24.84 -51.67 -35.82
N GLN A 492 25.02 -50.51 -35.19
CA GLN A 492 24.31 -50.13 -33.95
C GLN A 492 22.81 -50.00 -34.24
N VAL A 493 22.48 -49.28 -35.31
CA VAL A 493 21.12 -49.17 -35.86
C VAL A 493 20.94 -50.28 -36.88
N ARG A 494 20.02 -51.20 -36.61
CA ARG A 494 19.71 -52.35 -37.47
C ARG A 494 18.25 -52.78 -37.31
N PRO A 495 17.69 -53.63 -38.19
CA PRO A 495 16.34 -54.13 -38.01
C PRO A 495 16.10 -54.71 -36.61
N ASP A 496 14.85 -54.60 -36.14
CA ASP A 496 14.41 -55.02 -34.81
C ASP A 496 15.06 -54.23 -33.66
N THR A 497 15.44 -52.98 -33.93
CA THR A 497 15.84 -52.01 -32.91
C THR A 497 14.85 -50.84 -32.84
N LEU A 498 14.84 -50.15 -31.70
CA LEU A 498 14.15 -48.90 -31.47
C LEU A 498 15.18 -47.78 -31.36
N LEU A 499 15.12 -46.82 -32.27
CA LEU A 499 15.90 -45.61 -32.23
C LEU A 499 15.10 -44.53 -31.50
N SER A 500 15.59 -44.07 -30.35
CA SER A 500 15.01 -42.95 -29.61
C SER A 500 15.86 -41.71 -29.82
N LEU A 501 15.26 -40.61 -30.27
CA LEU A 501 15.88 -39.31 -30.49
C LEU A 501 15.28 -38.29 -29.52
N ARG A 502 16.12 -37.43 -28.93
CA ARG A 502 15.72 -36.29 -28.12
C ARG A 502 16.66 -35.12 -28.34
N PHE A 503 16.23 -33.93 -27.96
CA PHE A 503 17.02 -32.72 -28.00
C PHE A 503 17.13 -32.14 -26.60
N ASP A 504 18.29 -31.60 -26.27
CA ASP A 504 18.53 -30.81 -25.08
C ASP A 504 18.81 -29.36 -25.46
N ALA A 505 18.32 -28.42 -24.65
CA ALA A 505 18.68 -27.02 -24.76
C ALA A 505 18.94 -26.44 -23.38
N VAL A 506 19.85 -25.48 -23.35
CA VAL A 506 20.17 -24.70 -22.17
C VAL A 506 19.95 -23.22 -22.46
N ASP A 507 19.48 -22.49 -21.47
CA ASP A 507 19.38 -21.03 -21.51
C ASP A 507 20.75 -20.37 -21.25
N ARG A 508 20.74 -19.05 -21.08
CA ARG A 508 21.94 -18.26 -20.75
C ARG A 508 22.09 -17.94 -19.26
N LYS A 509 21.24 -18.49 -18.40
CA LYS A 509 21.22 -18.16 -16.97
C LYS A 509 22.56 -18.49 -16.32
N ALA A 510 23.05 -17.57 -15.50
CA ALA A 510 24.28 -17.72 -14.73
C ALA A 510 23.98 -17.61 -13.23
N PRO A 511 24.64 -18.39 -12.35
CA PRO A 511 25.78 -19.28 -12.63
C PRO A 511 25.41 -20.69 -13.12
N GLN A 512 24.16 -21.12 -12.94
CA GLN A 512 23.66 -22.42 -13.44
C GLN A 512 22.60 -22.16 -14.51
N PRO A 513 22.87 -22.56 -15.77
CA PRO A 513 21.87 -22.54 -16.83
C PRO A 513 20.70 -23.44 -16.48
N ASN A 514 19.47 -23.01 -16.80
CA ASN A 514 18.37 -23.95 -16.84
C ASN A 514 18.52 -24.83 -18.08
N ALA A 515 18.24 -26.13 -17.91
CA ALA A 515 18.27 -27.11 -18.99
C ALA A 515 16.89 -27.72 -19.20
N ALA A 516 16.55 -27.99 -20.44
CA ALA A 516 15.32 -28.67 -20.80
C ALA A 516 15.58 -29.73 -21.87
N THR A 517 14.69 -30.72 -21.90
CA THR A 517 14.74 -31.82 -22.87
C THR A 517 13.42 -31.90 -23.62
N SER A 518 13.49 -32.16 -24.92
CA SER A 518 12.31 -32.45 -25.74
C SER A 518 11.68 -33.80 -25.37
N ASP A 519 10.46 -34.02 -25.84
CA ASP A 519 9.87 -35.36 -25.88
C ASP A 519 10.75 -36.33 -26.67
N ILE A 520 10.77 -37.59 -26.24
CA ILE A 520 11.57 -38.64 -26.88
C ILE A 520 10.81 -39.19 -28.08
N ARG A 521 11.35 -38.96 -29.28
CA ARG A 521 10.82 -39.54 -30.53
C ARG A 521 11.40 -40.94 -30.72
N THR A 522 10.56 -41.96 -30.57
CA THR A 522 10.97 -43.36 -30.80
C THR A 522 10.51 -43.86 -32.16
N LEU A 523 11.44 -44.39 -32.95
CA LEU A 523 11.27 -44.90 -34.30
C LEU A 523 11.68 -46.38 -34.32
N ARG A 524 10.85 -47.24 -34.91
CA ARG A 524 11.20 -48.67 -35.04
C ARG A 524 11.95 -48.90 -36.33
N VAL A 525 13.14 -49.48 -36.21
CA VAL A 525 13.97 -49.85 -37.35
C VAL A 525 13.51 -51.19 -37.88
N VAL A 526 13.15 -51.23 -39.16
CA VAL A 526 12.67 -52.42 -39.88
C VAL A 526 13.51 -52.67 -41.12
N THR A 527 13.37 -53.86 -41.70
CA THR A 527 13.98 -54.16 -42.99
C THR A 527 13.35 -53.32 -44.10
N ARG A 528 14.10 -53.15 -45.18
CA ARG A 528 13.65 -52.42 -46.38
C ARG A 528 12.35 -52.99 -46.93
N GLU A 529 12.25 -54.31 -47.00
CA GLU A 529 11.12 -55.05 -47.58
C GLU A 529 9.86 -54.83 -46.73
N LYS A 530 10.00 -54.89 -45.40
CA LYS A 530 8.89 -54.67 -44.47
C LYS A 530 8.36 -53.23 -44.55
N LEU A 531 9.25 -52.24 -44.63
CA LEU A 531 8.83 -50.85 -44.79
C LEU A 531 8.14 -50.63 -46.14
N LEU A 532 8.70 -51.19 -47.22
CA LEU A 532 8.12 -51.08 -48.56
C LEU A 532 6.73 -51.72 -48.61
N GLN A 533 6.54 -52.89 -48.00
CA GLN A 533 5.23 -53.55 -47.92
C GLN A 533 4.20 -52.67 -47.22
N GLU A 534 4.56 -52.04 -46.10
CA GLU A 534 3.65 -51.16 -45.35
C GLU A 534 3.33 -49.87 -46.12
N LEU A 535 4.32 -49.27 -46.80
CA LEU A 535 4.10 -48.09 -47.64
C LEU A 535 3.20 -48.43 -48.84
N ARG A 536 3.36 -49.58 -49.47
CA ARG A 536 2.53 -50.03 -50.59
C ARG A 536 1.08 -50.31 -50.17
N ARG A 537 0.91 -50.92 -48.99
CA ARG A 537 -0.42 -51.08 -48.37
C ARG A 537 -1.11 -49.71 -48.23
N ARG A 538 -0.40 -48.71 -47.71
CA ARG A 538 -0.90 -47.33 -47.58
C ARG A 538 -1.15 -46.64 -48.93
N GLN A 539 -0.33 -46.88 -49.96
CA GLN A 539 -0.57 -46.37 -51.32
C GLN A 539 -1.84 -46.95 -51.93
N SER A 540 -2.03 -48.27 -51.81
CA SER A 540 -3.24 -48.95 -52.30
C SER A 540 -4.50 -48.45 -51.58
N GLU A 541 -4.42 -48.13 -50.29
CA GLU A 541 -5.52 -47.48 -49.55
C GLU A 541 -5.86 -46.10 -50.13
N GLN A 542 -4.85 -45.28 -50.42
CA GLN A 542 -5.06 -43.96 -51.04
C GLN A 542 -5.65 -44.10 -52.45
N ARG A 543 -5.20 -45.08 -53.25
CA ARG A 543 -5.79 -45.36 -54.56
C ARG A 543 -7.26 -45.78 -54.44
N ALA A 544 -7.57 -46.71 -53.54
CA ALA A 544 -8.94 -47.16 -53.30
C ALA A 544 -9.86 -46.03 -52.81
N GLU A 545 -9.32 -45.05 -52.08
CA GLU A 545 -10.06 -43.82 -51.73
C GLU A 545 -10.35 -42.97 -52.97
N LEU A 546 -9.35 -42.78 -53.84
CA LEU A 546 -9.51 -42.01 -55.06
C LEU A 546 -10.44 -42.70 -56.09
N GLU A 547 -10.42 -44.03 -56.16
CA GLU A 547 -11.38 -44.82 -56.94
C GLU A 547 -12.81 -44.62 -56.45
N ARG A 548 -13.03 -44.51 -55.13
CA ARG A 548 -14.33 -44.17 -54.56
C ARG A 548 -14.77 -42.75 -54.90
N VAL A 549 -13.85 -41.79 -54.97
CA VAL A 549 -14.12 -40.44 -55.48
C VAL A 549 -14.52 -40.49 -56.96
N LEU A 550 -13.75 -41.20 -57.79
CA LEU A 550 -14.03 -41.39 -59.21
C LEU A 550 -15.41 -42.03 -59.44
N GLN A 551 -15.77 -43.06 -58.68
CA GLN A 551 -17.08 -43.72 -58.80
C GLN A 551 -18.23 -42.75 -58.49
N LYS A 552 -18.08 -41.92 -57.44
CA LYS A 552 -19.05 -40.88 -57.10
C LYS A 552 -19.16 -39.79 -58.18
N GLU A 553 -18.07 -39.46 -58.86
CA GLU A 553 -18.09 -38.55 -60.01
C GLU A 553 -18.85 -39.13 -61.20
N VAL A 554 -18.62 -40.42 -61.51
CA VAL A 554 -19.37 -41.12 -62.57
C VAL A 554 -20.87 -41.15 -62.26
N GLU A 555 -21.25 -41.39 -61.00
CA GLU A 555 -22.63 -41.35 -60.54
C GLU A 555 -23.23 -39.93 -60.60
N ALA A 556 -22.47 -38.91 -60.20
CA ALA A 556 -22.89 -37.50 -60.28
C ALA A 556 -23.15 -37.08 -61.73
N ARG A 557 -22.25 -37.46 -62.65
CA ARG A 557 -22.41 -37.25 -64.09
C ARG A 557 -23.69 -37.91 -64.58
N ALA A 558 -23.90 -39.20 -64.30
CA ALA A 558 -25.10 -39.92 -64.72
C ALA A 558 -26.38 -39.25 -64.18
N ALA A 559 -26.36 -38.82 -62.92
CA ALA A 559 -27.49 -38.11 -62.31
C ALA A 559 -27.80 -36.77 -63.02
N ILE A 560 -26.79 -35.96 -63.37
CA ILE A 560 -27.00 -34.70 -64.12
C ILE A 560 -27.62 -34.95 -65.50
N ALA A 561 -27.25 -36.05 -66.16
CA ALA A 561 -27.81 -36.42 -67.46
C ALA A 561 -29.29 -36.85 -67.37
N GLU A 562 -29.70 -37.50 -66.28
CA GLU A 562 -31.07 -37.98 -66.07
C GLU A 562 -32.02 -36.92 -65.51
N ILE A 563 -31.51 -35.91 -64.79
CA ILE A 563 -32.34 -34.89 -64.13
C ILE A 563 -33.02 -33.98 -65.17
N LEU A 564 -34.36 -33.99 -65.17
CA LEU A 564 -35.20 -33.06 -65.92
C LEU A 564 -34.95 -31.60 -65.50
N SER A 565 -35.28 -30.64 -66.37
CA SER A 565 -34.96 -29.22 -66.17
C SER A 565 -35.46 -28.70 -64.80
N PRO A 566 -34.57 -28.21 -63.91
CA PRO A 566 -34.94 -27.76 -62.56
C PRO A 566 -35.79 -26.48 -62.54
N THR A 567 -35.94 -25.81 -63.68
CA THR A 567 -36.70 -24.56 -63.86
C THR A 567 -38.00 -24.75 -64.65
N ALA A 568 -38.29 -25.97 -65.14
CA ALA A 568 -39.52 -26.26 -65.88
C ALA A 568 -40.75 -26.30 -64.95
N ALA A 569 -41.92 -25.98 -65.51
CA ALA A 569 -43.21 -25.97 -64.79
C ALA A 569 -43.78 -27.39 -64.59
N HIS A 570 -43.04 -28.28 -63.94
CA HIS A 570 -43.50 -29.63 -63.55
C HIS A 570 -43.39 -29.86 -62.03
N ALA A 571 -44.23 -30.74 -61.48
CA ALA A 571 -44.36 -30.96 -60.04
C ALA A 571 -43.03 -31.35 -59.34
N ASP A 572 -42.13 -32.03 -60.05
CA ASP A 572 -40.84 -32.50 -59.49
C ASP A 572 -39.69 -31.49 -59.58
N ALA A 573 -39.90 -30.28 -60.13
CA ALA A 573 -38.83 -29.30 -60.34
C ALA A 573 -38.10 -28.87 -59.04
N PRO A 574 -38.78 -28.64 -57.90
CA PRO A 574 -38.10 -28.35 -56.63
C PRO A 574 -37.23 -29.51 -56.14
N ARG A 575 -37.65 -30.77 -56.37
CA ARG A 575 -36.87 -31.96 -56.00
C ARG A 575 -35.64 -32.13 -56.88
N ALA A 576 -35.79 -31.88 -58.19
CA ALA A 576 -34.69 -31.87 -59.14
C ALA A 576 -33.63 -30.81 -58.77
N LYS A 577 -34.06 -29.59 -58.45
CA LYS A 577 -33.17 -28.51 -58.02
C LYS A 577 -32.40 -28.87 -56.74
N LEU A 578 -33.09 -29.38 -55.72
CA LEU A 578 -32.44 -29.82 -54.47
C LEU A 578 -31.39 -30.92 -54.72
N ARG A 579 -31.67 -31.86 -55.62
CA ARG A 579 -30.72 -32.92 -55.99
C ARG A 579 -29.47 -32.36 -56.67
N ILE A 580 -29.61 -31.37 -57.55
CA ILE A 580 -28.48 -30.70 -58.22
C ILE A 580 -27.64 -29.91 -57.19
N GLU A 581 -28.28 -29.16 -56.29
CA GLU A 581 -27.58 -28.43 -55.20
C GLU A 581 -26.87 -29.38 -54.21
N GLN A 582 -27.38 -30.61 -54.04
CA GLN A 582 -26.68 -31.65 -53.27
C GLN A 582 -25.44 -32.15 -54.03
N LEU A 583 -25.51 -32.33 -55.35
CA LEU A 583 -24.37 -32.71 -56.18
C LEU A 583 -23.28 -31.62 -56.18
N ALA A 584 -23.62 -30.33 -56.23
CA ALA A 584 -22.64 -29.24 -56.13
C ALA A 584 -21.92 -29.23 -54.77
N ARG A 585 -22.65 -29.44 -53.67
CA ARG A 585 -22.04 -29.60 -52.33
C ARG A 585 -21.16 -30.84 -52.25
N GLN A 586 -21.56 -31.93 -52.90
CA GLN A 586 -20.79 -33.16 -52.98
C GLN A 586 -19.47 -32.95 -53.74
N GLN A 587 -19.45 -32.17 -54.84
CA GLN A 587 -18.21 -31.84 -55.56
C GLN A 587 -17.17 -31.20 -54.64
N ASN A 588 -17.56 -30.20 -53.86
CA ASN A 588 -16.65 -29.54 -52.90
C ASN A 588 -16.13 -30.52 -51.83
N ALA A 589 -16.96 -31.45 -51.36
CA ALA A 589 -16.53 -32.47 -50.41
C ALA A 589 -15.56 -33.50 -51.04
N LEU A 590 -15.78 -33.85 -52.30
CA LEU A 590 -14.91 -34.74 -53.06
C LEU A 590 -13.57 -34.07 -53.40
N GLY A 591 -13.55 -32.78 -53.72
CA GLY A 591 -12.33 -31.99 -53.85
C GLY A 591 -11.47 -32.01 -52.58
N LYS A 592 -12.08 -31.79 -51.40
CA LYS A 592 -11.37 -31.91 -50.11
C LYS A 592 -10.83 -33.32 -49.87
N THR A 593 -11.58 -34.34 -50.27
CA THR A 593 -11.13 -35.73 -50.16
C THR A 593 -9.92 -35.99 -51.08
N ALA A 594 -9.97 -35.52 -52.33
CA ALA A 594 -8.87 -35.60 -53.28
C ALA A 594 -7.62 -34.86 -52.78
N GLN A 595 -7.78 -33.68 -52.16
CA GLN A 595 -6.67 -32.95 -51.53
C GLN A 595 -6.04 -33.78 -50.40
N ALA A 596 -6.85 -34.34 -49.49
CA ALA A 596 -6.35 -35.16 -48.39
C ALA A 596 -5.62 -36.42 -48.89
N VAL A 597 -6.10 -37.03 -49.99
CA VAL A 597 -5.41 -38.15 -50.66
C VAL A 597 -4.05 -37.68 -51.21
N ALA A 598 -3.98 -36.50 -51.84
CA ALA A 598 -2.72 -35.96 -52.36
C ALA A 598 -1.69 -35.70 -51.25
N GLU A 599 -2.12 -35.12 -50.13
CA GLU A 599 -1.28 -34.84 -48.97
C GLU A 599 -0.73 -36.13 -48.36
N ARG A 600 -1.59 -37.12 -48.08
CA ARG A 600 -1.18 -38.43 -47.57
C ARG A 600 -0.26 -39.18 -48.53
N TYR A 601 -0.52 -39.09 -49.85
CA TYR A 601 0.33 -39.73 -50.84
C TYR A 601 1.71 -39.05 -50.91
N ARG A 602 1.79 -37.72 -50.75
CA ARG A 602 3.07 -37.00 -50.64
C ARG A 602 3.84 -37.44 -49.39
N GLU A 603 3.18 -37.57 -48.24
CA GLU A 603 3.82 -38.06 -47.01
C GLU A 603 4.47 -39.44 -47.20
N ILE A 604 3.79 -40.35 -47.91
CA ILE A 604 4.34 -41.68 -48.27
C ILE A 604 5.58 -41.51 -49.17
N LEU A 605 5.54 -40.64 -50.18
CA LEU A 605 6.68 -40.39 -51.07
C LEU A 605 7.88 -39.80 -50.31
N ASP A 606 7.64 -38.90 -49.37
CA ASP A 606 8.68 -38.34 -48.51
C ASP A 606 9.27 -39.42 -47.59
N GLU A 607 8.43 -40.30 -47.02
CA GLU A 607 8.89 -41.47 -46.27
C GLU A 607 9.76 -42.40 -47.13
N MET A 608 9.41 -42.61 -48.40
CA MET A 608 10.20 -43.43 -49.33
C MET A 608 11.58 -42.81 -49.62
N LEU A 609 11.62 -41.49 -49.80
CA LEU A 609 12.86 -40.74 -50.06
C LEU A 609 13.76 -40.74 -48.82
N ASN A 610 13.21 -40.40 -47.65
CA ASN A 610 13.96 -40.31 -46.41
C ASN A 610 14.47 -41.68 -45.93
N ASN A 611 13.75 -42.77 -46.21
CA ASN A 611 14.22 -44.13 -45.91
C ASN A 611 15.11 -44.74 -47.00
N ARG A 612 15.55 -43.94 -47.99
CA ARG A 612 16.40 -44.37 -49.12
C ARG A 612 15.85 -45.59 -49.87
N LEU A 613 14.53 -45.67 -50.01
CA LEU A 613 13.85 -46.77 -50.73
C LEU A 613 13.88 -46.58 -52.25
N PHE A 614 13.86 -45.33 -52.72
CA PHE A 614 13.94 -45.00 -54.14
C PHE A 614 14.86 -43.79 -54.34
N GLU A 615 15.38 -43.65 -55.57
CA GLU A 615 16.17 -42.48 -55.93
C GLU A 615 15.29 -41.22 -55.97
N PRO A 616 15.82 -40.05 -55.59
CA PRO A 616 15.05 -38.79 -55.60
C PRO A 616 14.40 -38.45 -56.95
N ASN A 617 15.03 -38.84 -58.06
CA ASN A 617 14.48 -38.61 -59.40
C ASN A 617 13.22 -39.43 -59.68
N VAL A 618 13.17 -40.68 -59.18
CA VAL A 618 12.00 -41.55 -59.31
C VAL A 618 10.84 -40.98 -58.49
N VAL A 619 11.10 -40.60 -57.23
CA VAL A 619 10.09 -40.01 -56.34
C VAL A 619 9.50 -38.73 -56.93
N ARG A 620 10.36 -37.79 -57.39
CA ARG A 620 9.90 -36.57 -58.08
C ARG A 620 9.10 -36.86 -59.35
N GLY A 621 9.49 -37.90 -60.08
CA GLY A 621 8.74 -38.38 -61.25
C GLY A 621 7.32 -38.82 -60.88
N ILE A 622 7.15 -39.55 -59.78
CA ILE A 622 5.84 -39.96 -59.27
C ILE A 622 5.04 -38.76 -58.78
N GLU A 623 5.66 -37.87 -58.01
CA GLU A 623 5.01 -36.66 -57.49
C GLU A 623 4.41 -35.81 -58.62
N SER A 624 5.17 -35.57 -59.69
CA SER A 624 4.72 -34.78 -60.85
C SER A 624 3.55 -35.41 -61.64
N LYS A 625 3.36 -36.73 -61.55
CA LYS A 625 2.35 -37.48 -62.30
C LYS A 625 1.11 -37.83 -61.48
N VAL A 626 1.24 -37.87 -60.16
CA VAL A 626 0.17 -38.27 -59.24
C VAL A 626 -0.23 -37.11 -58.34
N VAL A 627 0.70 -36.62 -57.51
CA VAL A 627 0.40 -35.63 -56.46
C VAL A 627 0.10 -34.26 -57.05
N SER A 628 0.96 -33.72 -57.92
CA SER A 628 0.74 -32.37 -58.49
C SER A 628 -0.57 -32.28 -59.27
N PRO A 629 -0.91 -33.23 -60.18
CA PRO A 629 -2.21 -33.21 -60.87
C PRO A 629 -3.40 -33.37 -59.93
N LEU A 630 -3.28 -34.15 -58.85
CA LEU A 630 -4.35 -34.34 -57.88
C LEU A 630 -4.60 -33.08 -57.03
N VAL A 631 -3.54 -32.34 -56.68
CA VAL A 631 -3.67 -31.04 -56.02
C VAL A 631 -4.37 -30.03 -56.93
N THR A 632 -3.99 -29.95 -58.21
CA THR A 632 -4.67 -29.08 -59.19
C THR A 632 -6.15 -29.45 -59.32
N LEU A 633 -6.46 -30.74 -59.46
CA LEU A 633 -7.85 -31.22 -59.50
C LEU A 633 -8.65 -30.75 -58.29
N ALA A 634 -8.09 -30.92 -57.09
CA ALA A 634 -8.76 -30.62 -55.83
C ALA A 634 -9.02 -29.12 -55.63
N LEU A 635 -8.09 -28.26 -56.04
CA LEU A 635 -8.15 -26.82 -55.81
C LEU A 635 -8.84 -26.03 -56.94
N GLU A 636 -8.87 -26.57 -58.16
CA GLU A 636 -9.41 -25.88 -59.34
C GLU A 636 -10.61 -26.64 -59.94
N ASP A 637 -10.40 -27.87 -60.42
CA ASP A 637 -11.40 -28.58 -61.22
C ASP A 637 -12.68 -28.97 -60.43
N PHE A 638 -12.56 -29.37 -59.16
CA PHE A 638 -13.73 -29.69 -58.31
C PHE A 638 -14.55 -28.43 -57.92
N PRO A 639 -13.93 -27.30 -57.50
CA PRO A 639 -14.65 -26.05 -57.32
C PRO A 639 -15.30 -25.51 -58.61
N ASP A 640 -14.62 -25.64 -59.75
CA ASP A 640 -15.15 -25.21 -61.05
C ASP A 640 -16.35 -26.08 -61.47
N SER A 641 -16.27 -27.40 -61.32
CA SER A 641 -17.40 -28.31 -61.58
C SER A 641 -18.58 -28.01 -60.65
N ALA A 642 -18.35 -27.73 -59.36
CA ALA A 642 -19.39 -27.33 -58.42
C ALA A 642 -20.12 -26.05 -58.87
N SER A 643 -19.36 -25.06 -59.32
CA SER A 643 -19.90 -23.78 -59.81
C SER A 643 -20.75 -23.95 -61.06
N LEU A 644 -20.35 -24.84 -61.98
CA LEU A 644 -21.13 -25.19 -63.17
C LEU A 644 -22.42 -25.94 -62.81
N ILE A 645 -22.37 -26.87 -61.85
CA ILE A 645 -23.56 -27.57 -61.33
C ILE A 645 -24.54 -26.58 -60.70
N ASP A 646 -24.06 -25.62 -59.90
CA ASP A 646 -24.90 -24.56 -59.32
C ASP A 646 -25.50 -23.65 -60.40
N ALA A 647 -24.74 -23.33 -61.46
CA ALA A 647 -25.25 -22.57 -62.60
C ALA A 647 -26.37 -23.33 -63.33
N PHE A 648 -26.24 -24.66 -63.49
CA PHE A 648 -27.30 -25.51 -64.04
C PHE A 648 -28.54 -25.55 -63.12
N ALA A 649 -28.35 -25.60 -61.80
CA ALA A 649 -29.46 -25.52 -60.84
C ALA A 649 -30.27 -24.22 -60.95
N GLN A 650 -29.62 -23.11 -61.34
CA GLN A 650 -30.24 -21.80 -61.48
C GLN A 650 -30.90 -21.58 -62.84
N LYS A 651 -30.23 -21.96 -63.94
CA LYS A 651 -30.71 -21.73 -65.32
C LYS A 651 -31.63 -22.83 -65.83
N GLY A 652 -31.24 -24.08 -65.60
CA GLY A 652 -31.97 -25.28 -66.05
C GLY A 652 -32.11 -25.44 -67.56
N ASP A 653 -31.27 -24.77 -68.35
CA ASP A 653 -31.23 -24.84 -69.82
C ASP A 653 -30.24 -25.89 -70.34
N ASP A 654 -30.43 -26.36 -71.57
CA ASP A 654 -29.57 -27.38 -72.18
C ASP A 654 -28.09 -26.94 -72.32
N PRO A 655 -27.76 -25.67 -72.62
CA PRO A 655 -26.37 -25.22 -72.62
C PRO A 655 -25.66 -25.36 -71.28
N SER A 656 -26.31 -24.99 -70.15
CA SER A 656 -25.68 -25.16 -68.83
C SER A 656 -25.58 -26.62 -68.41
N ARG A 657 -26.54 -27.47 -68.82
CA ARG A 657 -26.43 -28.92 -68.66
C ARG A 657 -25.22 -29.46 -69.42
N SER A 658 -25.07 -29.12 -70.70
CA SER A 658 -23.99 -29.59 -71.56
C SER A 658 -22.62 -29.19 -71.01
N ALA A 659 -22.46 -27.92 -70.59
CA ALA A 659 -21.23 -27.43 -69.98
C ALA A 659 -20.89 -28.18 -68.68
N THR A 660 -21.90 -28.47 -67.85
CA THR A 660 -21.72 -29.26 -66.61
C THR A 660 -21.28 -30.69 -66.93
N THR A 661 -21.93 -31.36 -67.88
CA THR A 661 -21.56 -32.73 -68.26
C THR A 661 -20.18 -32.82 -68.88
N GLU A 662 -19.78 -31.84 -69.69
CA GLU A 662 -18.45 -31.78 -70.31
C GLU A 662 -17.34 -31.58 -69.25
N ALA A 663 -17.59 -30.69 -68.27
CA ALA A 663 -16.67 -30.49 -67.15
C ALA A 663 -16.52 -31.76 -66.29
N LEU A 664 -17.63 -32.45 -65.97
CA LEU A 664 -17.59 -33.72 -65.23
C LEU A 664 -16.88 -34.83 -66.02
N ASP A 665 -17.13 -34.94 -67.33
CA ASP A 665 -16.46 -35.93 -68.19
C ASP A 665 -14.94 -35.64 -68.26
N ALA A 666 -14.53 -34.37 -68.32
CA ALA A 666 -13.12 -33.97 -68.26
C ALA A 666 -12.48 -34.29 -66.89
N LEU A 667 -13.17 -34.01 -65.79
CA LEU A 667 -12.75 -34.33 -64.41
C LEU A 667 -12.55 -35.84 -64.22
N ILE A 668 -13.54 -36.64 -64.65
CA ILE A 668 -13.47 -38.12 -64.65
C ILE A 668 -12.27 -38.61 -65.46
N GLY A 669 -12.02 -38.03 -66.64
CA GLY A 669 -10.87 -38.37 -67.48
C GLY A 669 -9.52 -38.05 -66.83
N LYS A 670 -9.42 -36.94 -66.09
CA LYS A 670 -8.22 -36.60 -65.29
C LYS A 670 -8.05 -37.57 -64.11
N LEU A 671 -9.11 -37.86 -63.36
CA LEU A 671 -9.09 -38.80 -62.23
C LEU A 671 -8.65 -40.21 -62.66
N ARG A 672 -9.21 -40.74 -63.76
CA ARG A 672 -8.82 -42.05 -64.32
C ARG A 672 -7.33 -42.12 -64.64
N ARG A 673 -6.79 -41.08 -65.27
CA ARG A 673 -5.35 -41.01 -65.58
C ARG A 673 -4.50 -41.06 -64.31
N ILE A 674 -4.90 -40.36 -63.24
CA ILE A 674 -4.16 -40.37 -61.97
C ILE A 674 -4.25 -41.74 -61.30
N VAL A 675 -5.44 -42.34 -61.22
CA VAL A 675 -5.63 -43.70 -60.67
C VAL A 675 -4.76 -44.71 -61.43
N GLU A 676 -4.73 -44.64 -62.76
CA GLU A 676 -3.88 -45.50 -63.59
C GLU A 676 -2.38 -45.24 -63.33
N GLN A 677 -1.96 -43.98 -63.12
CA GLN A 677 -0.58 -43.71 -62.72
C GLN A 677 -0.26 -44.29 -61.34
N MET A 678 -1.18 -44.21 -60.37
CA MET A 678 -1.01 -44.80 -59.04
C MET A 678 -0.82 -46.33 -59.14
N GLU A 679 -1.66 -47.00 -59.92
CA GLU A 679 -1.54 -48.45 -60.19
C GLU A 679 -0.20 -48.81 -60.82
N ARG A 680 0.22 -48.11 -61.89
CA ARG A 680 1.51 -48.33 -62.54
C ARG A 680 2.70 -48.14 -61.59
N THR A 681 2.62 -47.17 -60.67
CA THR A 681 3.69 -46.93 -59.69
C THR A 681 3.75 -48.02 -58.61
N GLU A 682 2.59 -48.53 -58.18
CA GLU A 682 2.52 -49.67 -57.27
C GLU A 682 3.08 -50.94 -57.93
N ASP A 683 2.79 -51.16 -59.21
CA ASP A 683 3.28 -52.30 -59.99
C ASP A 683 4.78 -52.22 -60.27
N LEU A 684 5.30 -51.05 -60.61
CA LEU A 684 6.74 -50.84 -60.79
C LEU A 684 7.50 -51.17 -59.50
N ALA A 685 6.96 -50.74 -58.34
CA ALA A 685 7.53 -51.11 -57.05
C ALA A 685 7.44 -52.62 -56.80
N ALA A 686 6.39 -53.31 -57.30
CA ALA A 686 6.26 -54.78 -57.23
C ALA A 686 7.38 -55.49 -58.00
N ILE A 687 7.63 -55.02 -59.22
CA ILE A 687 8.58 -55.64 -60.15
C ILE A 687 10.01 -55.40 -59.67
N VAL A 688 10.32 -54.21 -59.17
CA VAL A 688 11.65 -53.92 -58.59
C VAL A 688 11.92 -54.81 -57.37
N GLU A 689 10.92 -55.06 -56.55
CA GLU A 689 11.05 -55.95 -55.40
C GLU A 689 11.23 -57.41 -55.82
N SER A 690 10.41 -57.92 -56.74
CA SER A 690 10.51 -59.30 -57.21
C SER A 690 11.86 -59.56 -57.90
N LEU A 691 12.36 -58.63 -58.72
CA LEU A 691 13.69 -58.72 -59.33
C LEU A 691 14.80 -58.75 -58.28
N ARG A 692 14.70 -57.96 -57.20
CA ARG A 692 15.72 -57.97 -56.14
C ARG A 692 15.72 -59.25 -55.32
N VAL A 693 14.54 -59.78 -55.00
CA VAL A 693 14.43 -61.09 -54.34
C VAL A 693 15.09 -62.17 -55.20
N VAL A 694 14.87 -62.14 -56.51
CA VAL A 694 15.53 -63.07 -57.46
C VAL A 694 17.04 -62.87 -57.47
N ILE A 695 17.55 -61.63 -57.57
CA ILE A 695 18.99 -61.33 -57.55
C ILE A 695 19.63 -61.77 -56.23
N ARG A 696 18.95 -61.60 -55.09
CA ARG A 696 19.44 -62.06 -53.78
C ARG A 696 19.51 -63.58 -53.74
N THR A 697 18.46 -64.26 -54.21
CA THR A 697 18.42 -65.72 -54.32
C THR A 697 19.52 -66.25 -55.24
N GLU A 698 19.78 -65.57 -56.36
CA GLU A 698 20.87 -65.90 -57.28
C GLU A 698 22.25 -65.72 -56.64
N ARG A 699 22.49 -64.61 -55.94
CA ARG A 699 23.74 -64.39 -55.19
C ARG A 699 23.95 -65.38 -54.05
N ASP A 700 22.90 -65.69 -53.30
CA ASP A 700 22.95 -66.67 -52.21
C ASP A 700 23.23 -68.08 -52.77
N ALA A 701 22.64 -68.41 -53.93
CA ALA A 701 22.94 -69.64 -54.66
C ALA A 701 24.39 -69.67 -55.20
N GLU A 702 24.92 -68.56 -55.75
CA GLU A 702 26.32 -68.46 -56.16
C GLU A 702 27.29 -68.61 -54.97
N LEU A 703 26.96 -68.03 -53.82
CA LEU A 703 27.73 -68.16 -52.58
C LEU A 703 27.74 -69.59 -52.07
N LEU A 704 26.58 -70.26 -52.06
CA LEU A 704 26.46 -71.69 -51.72
C LEU A 704 27.26 -72.56 -52.69
N LEU A 705 27.18 -72.31 -54.01
CA LEU A 705 27.97 -73.03 -55.00
C LEU A 705 29.47 -72.81 -54.82
N ARG A 706 29.92 -71.60 -54.48
CA ARG A 706 31.32 -71.32 -54.14
C ARG A 706 31.74 -72.06 -52.87
N GLN A 707 30.94 -72.03 -51.81
CA GLN A 707 31.21 -72.77 -50.57
C GLN A 707 31.27 -74.28 -50.80
N MET A 708 30.36 -74.84 -51.61
CA MET A 708 30.39 -76.26 -51.99
C MET A 708 31.63 -76.58 -52.83
N ARG A 709 31.98 -75.74 -53.80
CA ARG A 709 33.20 -75.92 -54.62
C ARG A 709 34.48 -75.83 -53.79
N ASP A 710 34.52 -74.92 -52.82
CA ASP A 710 35.67 -74.76 -51.93
C ASP A 710 35.73 -75.91 -50.89
N ALA A 711 34.58 -76.46 -50.49
CA ALA A 711 34.49 -77.67 -49.66
C ALA A 711 34.93 -78.93 -50.42
N GLU A 712 34.44 -79.15 -51.64
CA GLU A 712 34.84 -80.25 -52.52
C GLU A 712 36.31 -80.12 -52.95
N GLY A 713 36.79 -78.90 -53.21
CA GLY A 713 38.20 -78.62 -53.46
C GLY A 713 39.07 -79.00 -52.25
N ASN A 714 38.65 -78.61 -51.04
CA ASN A 714 39.36 -78.99 -49.81
C ASN A 714 39.30 -80.51 -49.51
N GLU A 715 38.24 -81.21 -49.91
CA GLU A 715 38.17 -82.68 -49.83
C GLU A 715 39.09 -83.36 -50.86
N LEU A 716 39.16 -82.87 -52.10
CA LEU A 716 40.05 -83.41 -53.14
C LEU A 716 41.55 -83.28 -52.80
N PHE A 717 41.93 -82.26 -52.02
CA PHE A 717 43.31 -82.03 -51.58
C PHE A 717 43.63 -82.63 -50.19
N ARG A 718 42.65 -83.18 -49.46
CA ARG A 718 42.87 -83.78 -48.13
C ARG A 718 43.47 -85.19 -48.18
N ASP A 719 43.28 -85.92 -49.28
CA ASP A 719 43.65 -87.34 -49.36
C ASP A 719 45.13 -87.64 -49.70
N ARG A 720 46.02 -86.63 -49.66
CA ARG A 720 47.45 -86.81 -49.98
C ARG A 720 48.42 -86.52 -48.84
N LYS A 721 47.95 -86.23 -47.62
CA LYS A 721 48.83 -85.89 -46.48
C LYS A 721 48.85 -86.87 -45.30
N ASP A 722 47.96 -87.86 -45.23
CA ASP A 722 47.89 -88.77 -44.07
C ASP A 722 48.66 -90.11 -44.25
N GLY A 723 49.53 -90.21 -45.26
CA GLY A 723 50.37 -91.39 -45.52
C GLY A 723 51.79 -91.37 -44.94
N GLU A 724 52.29 -90.24 -44.43
CA GLU A 724 53.65 -90.14 -43.87
C GLU A 724 53.65 -89.58 -42.45
N LYS A 725 53.37 -90.44 -41.47
CA LYS A 725 54.02 -90.42 -40.14
C LYS A 725 53.45 -91.53 -39.23
N LYS A 726 54.02 -92.73 -39.38
CA LYS A 726 54.29 -93.65 -38.26
C LYS A 726 55.63 -94.37 -38.53
N ARG A 727 56.70 -93.75 -38.04
CA ARG A 727 57.82 -94.45 -37.40
C ARG A 727 57.73 -94.16 -35.91
#